data_AF-A0AAN6VAI9-F1
#
_entry.id   AF-A0AAN6VAI9-F1
#
_cell.length_a   1.000
_cell.length_b   1.000
_cell.length_c   1.000
_cell.angle_alpha   90.00
_cell.angle_beta   90.00
_cell.angle_gamma   90.00
#
_symmetry.space_group_name_H-M   'P 1'
#
loop_
_entity.id
_entity.type
_entity.pdbx_description
1 polymer ?
#
loop_
_entity_poly.entity_id
_entity_poly.type
_entity_poly.pdbx_seq_one_letter_code
_entity_poly.pdbx_strand_id
1 'polypeptide(L)'
;MDALRSAIQPITHNLPGPVRDLGESIIGDTCYKTLLLDVDLENTECIKLAVSKGLGIGIVGASSIVKVPQILKLVQSRSASGVSFLSYLLETTSYLISLAYNVRNAFPFSTYGETALVLGQNVIITVLVLNYSGRASVAAVFVAALAASVVTLFSENVVNMQNLRYLQAGAGALGVASKVPQILAILQEGGTGQLSAFTVFNYLLGSLARVFTTLQEVDDKLILYGFVAGFALNLVLALQMVYYWNAPSAKAKGKQKAAPVTAPTSATTTSASTPPKSKGPTTRRLAPVNLTRGGTTAGPAPGEKRPNILYIMADQLAAPFLKIYNPDSQILTPNLDALAARSVQFDSAYCPSPLCAPSRMSMITGLLPMKIGAYDNAAAISSDIPTYAHYLRMKGYHTALAGKMHFIGDQLHGYETRLTSDIYPGDYGWAVNWDEPDTRLEWYHNASSILQAGTCVRSNQLDYDEEVMYRSTQFLYDHVREGPDSRPFSLTVSLTHPHDPYTIEEKYWDLYEGVDIDLPKVNIPKEEQDPHSKRLLKVCDLWDTEFSEEQIKRARRAYYGAVSYVDDCIGRLLDVLKKCKLDENTIVVFSGDHGDMLGERGLWYKMSYFESSVRVPLLVSYPAQFTPHRVSANVSTLDILPTMCDFVGTKPASFLPMDGVSLLPHLQDVPGGHDEVFAEYTGEGTVRPLMMIRRGKWKYVTCPADGSQLYDLEADPLEVTDLVKSGAVATDEKIKQAFEGFEAQAKAKWDFDAITKEVFQSQRKRRLVWSALTQGKWTSWDFDPIDDGREKYIRSHIPLDDLERRARFPAVDAFGRETGSVIVTDQAGSHGQ
;
A
#
# COMPACT_ATOMS: atom_id res chain seq x y z
N MET A 1 0.59 -52.30 -12.07
CA MET A 1 -0.68 -52.21 -12.80
C MET A 1 -1.80 -52.94 -12.08
N ASP A 2 -1.61 -54.19 -11.64
CA ASP A 2 -2.69 -54.96 -10.98
C ASP A 2 -3.22 -54.36 -9.68
N ALA A 3 -2.35 -53.84 -8.81
CA ALA A 3 -2.76 -53.16 -7.57
C ALA A 3 -3.57 -51.87 -7.84
N LEU A 4 -3.27 -51.17 -8.93
CA LEU A 4 -3.96 -49.95 -9.36
C LEU A 4 -5.34 -50.31 -9.95
N ARG A 5 -5.38 -51.36 -10.78
CA ARG A 5 -6.62 -51.89 -11.37
C ARG A 5 -7.59 -52.36 -10.30
N SER A 6 -7.13 -53.12 -9.30
CA SER A 6 -7.98 -53.60 -8.20
C SER A 6 -8.53 -52.48 -7.30
N ALA A 7 -7.82 -51.35 -7.19
CA ALA A 7 -8.27 -50.21 -6.39
C ALA A 7 -9.24 -49.30 -7.15
N ILE A 8 -9.06 -49.14 -8.47
CA ILE A 8 -9.80 -48.16 -9.27
C ILE A 8 -11.08 -48.75 -9.90
N GLN A 9 -11.07 -50.03 -10.31
CA GLN A 9 -12.22 -50.66 -10.97
C GLN A 9 -13.53 -50.57 -10.19
N PRO A 10 -13.56 -50.79 -8.85
CA PRO A 10 -14.79 -50.64 -8.07
C PRO A 10 -15.34 -49.22 -8.07
N ILE A 11 -14.47 -48.22 -8.21
CA ILE A 11 -14.85 -46.80 -8.24
C ILE A 11 -15.40 -46.45 -9.63
N THR A 12 -14.71 -46.87 -10.70
CA THR A 12 -15.09 -46.52 -12.07
C THR A 12 -16.36 -47.23 -12.53
N HIS A 13 -16.64 -48.44 -12.03
CA HIS A 13 -17.88 -49.16 -12.31
C HIS A 13 -19.09 -48.61 -11.55
N ASN A 14 -18.87 -47.85 -10.47
CA ASN A 14 -19.93 -47.25 -9.65
C ASN A 14 -20.11 -45.75 -9.92
N LEU A 15 -19.55 -45.22 -11.02
CA LEU A 15 -19.75 -43.83 -11.39
C LEU A 15 -21.24 -43.54 -11.68
N PRO A 16 -21.80 -42.43 -11.16
CA PRO A 16 -23.17 -42.03 -11.46
C PRO A 16 -23.40 -41.92 -12.98
N GLY A 17 -24.61 -42.30 -13.43
CA GLY A 17 -25.00 -42.28 -14.85
C GLY A 17 -24.56 -41.02 -15.61
N PRO A 18 -24.83 -39.80 -15.10
CA PRO A 18 -24.41 -38.57 -15.79
C PRO A 18 -22.89 -38.43 -15.99
N VAL A 19 -22.07 -38.96 -15.09
CA VAL A 19 -20.60 -38.91 -15.17
C VAL A 19 -20.09 -39.92 -16.19
N ARG A 20 -20.68 -41.12 -16.20
CA ARG A 20 -20.39 -42.15 -17.20
C ARG A 20 -20.78 -41.68 -18.60
N ASP A 21 -22.00 -41.19 -18.75
CA ASP A 21 -22.54 -40.75 -20.04
C ASP A 21 -21.71 -39.56 -20.60
N LEU A 22 -21.23 -38.68 -19.71
CA LEU A 22 -20.28 -37.62 -20.09
C LEU A 22 -18.94 -38.18 -20.55
N GLY A 23 -18.37 -39.15 -19.83
CA GLY A 23 -17.11 -39.79 -20.22
C GLY A 23 -17.21 -40.53 -21.56
N GLU A 24 -18.28 -41.30 -21.77
CA GLU A 24 -18.58 -41.98 -23.03
C GLU A 24 -18.76 -40.97 -24.18
N SER A 25 -19.41 -39.84 -23.91
CA SER A 25 -19.56 -38.75 -24.89
C SER A 25 -18.24 -38.07 -25.28
N ILE A 26 -17.22 -38.05 -24.40
CA ILE A 26 -15.97 -37.32 -24.64
C ILE A 26 -14.94 -38.19 -25.36
N ILE A 27 -14.71 -39.42 -24.89
CA ILE A 27 -13.66 -40.31 -25.42
C ILE A 27 -14.21 -41.51 -26.22
N GLY A 28 -15.54 -41.65 -26.31
CA GLY A 28 -16.20 -42.76 -27.02
C GLY A 28 -16.31 -44.02 -26.17
N ASP A 29 -17.34 -44.83 -26.43
CA ASP A 29 -17.64 -46.07 -25.67
C ASP A 29 -16.45 -47.03 -25.60
N THR A 30 -15.73 -47.20 -26.71
CA THR A 30 -14.56 -48.09 -26.78
C THR A 30 -13.44 -47.63 -25.85
N CYS A 31 -13.01 -46.37 -25.91
CA CYS A 31 -11.93 -45.88 -25.06
C CYS A 31 -12.37 -45.60 -23.63
N TYR A 32 -13.66 -45.32 -23.40
CA TYR A 32 -14.23 -45.27 -22.06
C TYR A 32 -14.15 -46.64 -21.38
N LYS A 33 -14.54 -47.72 -22.07
CA LYS A 33 -14.38 -49.09 -21.58
C LYS A 33 -12.91 -49.42 -21.32
N THR A 34 -12.05 -49.24 -22.31
CA THR A 34 -10.63 -49.59 -22.20
C THR A 34 -9.89 -48.82 -21.09
N LEU A 35 -10.09 -47.50 -20.97
CA LEU A 35 -9.33 -46.68 -20.03
C LEU A 35 -9.96 -46.60 -18.63
N LEU A 36 -11.29 -46.50 -18.54
CA LEU A 36 -11.97 -46.27 -17.27
C LEU A 36 -12.55 -47.54 -16.66
N LEU A 37 -13.11 -48.47 -17.44
CA LEU A 37 -13.65 -49.72 -16.90
C LEU A 37 -12.57 -50.80 -16.78
N ASP A 38 -11.81 -51.05 -17.84
CA ASP A 38 -10.78 -52.10 -17.87
C ASP A 38 -9.45 -51.64 -17.26
N VAL A 39 -9.25 -50.33 -17.09
CA VAL A 39 -8.01 -49.70 -16.58
C VAL A 39 -6.79 -50.25 -17.34
N ASP A 40 -6.91 -50.28 -18.67
CA ASP A 40 -5.84 -50.67 -19.58
C ASP A 40 -5.08 -49.42 -20.04
N LEU A 41 -4.05 -49.06 -19.26
CA LEU A 41 -3.17 -47.92 -19.56
C LEU A 41 -2.03 -48.29 -20.54
N GLU A 42 -2.07 -49.47 -21.15
CA GLU A 42 -1.12 -49.86 -22.20
C GLU A 42 -1.69 -49.56 -23.60
N ASN A 43 -3.00 -49.31 -23.71
CA ASN A 43 -3.65 -48.93 -24.96
C ASN A 43 -3.29 -47.49 -25.36
N THR A 44 -2.21 -47.36 -26.13
CA THR A 44 -1.67 -46.06 -26.55
C THR A 44 -2.60 -45.26 -27.46
N GLU A 45 -3.50 -45.89 -28.21
CA GLU A 45 -4.46 -45.19 -29.08
C GLU A 45 -5.52 -44.47 -28.25
N CYS A 46 -6.13 -45.17 -27.30
CA CYS A 46 -7.11 -44.57 -26.41
C CYS A 46 -6.49 -43.52 -25.49
N ILE A 47 -5.27 -43.72 -25.00
CA ILE A 47 -4.57 -42.70 -24.19
C ILE A 47 -4.35 -41.42 -24.99
N LYS A 48 -3.85 -41.52 -26.23
CA LYS A 48 -3.63 -40.33 -27.08
C LYS A 48 -4.94 -39.59 -27.33
N LEU A 49 -6.02 -40.31 -27.60
CA LEU A 49 -7.35 -39.71 -27.80
C LEU A 49 -7.86 -39.05 -26.51
N ALA A 50 -7.74 -39.70 -25.36
CA ALA A 50 -8.18 -39.15 -24.08
C ALA A 50 -7.38 -37.91 -23.66
N VAL A 51 -6.06 -37.94 -23.83
CA VAL A 51 -5.19 -36.77 -23.59
C VAL A 51 -5.54 -35.64 -24.56
N SER A 52 -5.79 -35.95 -25.84
CA SER A 52 -6.20 -34.94 -26.83
C SER A 52 -7.50 -34.26 -26.43
N LYS A 53 -8.54 -35.04 -26.09
CA LYS A 53 -9.84 -34.50 -25.67
C LYS A 53 -9.75 -33.67 -24.39
N GLY A 54 -8.97 -34.13 -23.41
CA GLY A 54 -8.71 -33.41 -22.16
C GLY A 54 -8.01 -32.07 -22.41
N LEU A 55 -6.95 -32.06 -23.23
CA LEU A 55 -6.24 -30.84 -23.61
C LEU A 55 -7.14 -29.88 -24.40
N GLY A 56 -7.92 -30.40 -25.37
CA GLY A 56 -8.85 -29.60 -26.15
C GLY A 56 -9.89 -28.90 -25.27
N ILE A 57 -10.56 -29.63 -24.38
CA ILE A 57 -11.53 -29.06 -23.43
C ILE A 57 -10.86 -28.06 -22.48
N GLY A 58 -9.66 -28.37 -21.98
CA GLY A 58 -8.90 -27.47 -21.12
C GLY A 58 -8.58 -26.13 -21.80
N ILE A 59 -8.14 -26.16 -23.07
CA ILE A 59 -7.87 -24.94 -23.84
C ILE A 59 -9.15 -24.16 -24.11
N VAL A 60 -10.25 -24.83 -24.47
CA VAL A 60 -11.56 -24.18 -24.65
C VAL A 60 -12.00 -23.51 -23.35
N GLY A 61 -11.90 -24.19 -22.21
CA GLY A 61 -12.23 -23.63 -20.89
C GLY A 61 -11.38 -22.40 -20.56
N ALA A 62 -10.06 -22.51 -20.69
CA ALA A 62 -9.14 -21.38 -20.44
C ALA A 62 -9.43 -20.19 -21.36
N SER A 63 -9.78 -20.44 -22.62
CA SER A 63 -10.05 -19.38 -23.60
C SER A 63 -11.24 -18.48 -23.25
N SER A 64 -12.19 -18.97 -22.44
CA SER A 64 -13.37 -18.21 -22.02
C SER A 64 -13.05 -16.95 -21.21
N ILE A 65 -11.87 -16.92 -20.56
CA ILE A 65 -11.46 -15.82 -19.68
C ILE A 65 -10.26 -15.01 -20.20
N VAL A 66 -9.65 -15.41 -21.33
CA VAL A 66 -8.37 -14.84 -21.80
C VAL A 66 -8.40 -13.32 -21.99
N LYS A 67 -9.49 -12.77 -22.52
CA LYS A 67 -9.61 -11.32 -22.78
C LYS A 67 -10.53 -10.63 -21.77
N VAL A 68 -11.09 -11.34 -20.80
CA VAL A 68 -11.97 -10.79 -19.75
C VAL A 68 -11.28 -9.68 -18.94
N PRO A 69 -10.02 -9.82 -18.48
CA PRO A 69 -9.33 -8.72 -17.78
C PRO A 69 -9.25 -7.43 -18.60
N GLN A 70 -9.08 -7.55 -19.92
CA GLN A 70 -9.02 -6.39 -20.81
C GLN A 70 -10.40 -5.76 -21.03
N ILE A 71 -11.46 -6.57 -21.14
CA ILE A 71 -12.84 -6.08 -21.19
C ILE A 71 -13.17 -5.30 -19.92
N LEU A 72 -12.84 -5.86 -18.75
CA LEU A 72 -13.05 -5.20 -17.45
C LEU A 72 -12.28 -3.87 -17.37
N LYS A 73 -11.01 -3.85 -17.79
CA LYS A 73 -10.19 -2.63 -17.82
C LYS A 73 -10.79 -1.54 -18.72
N LEU A 74 -11.29 -1.90 -19.91
CA LEU A 74 -11.95 -0.95 -20.81
C LEU A 74 -13.24 -0.39 -20.21
N VAL A 75 -14.07 -1.25 -19.60
CA VAL A 75 -15.33 -0.84 -18.96
C VAL A 75 -15.08 0.06 -17.74
N GLN A 76 -14.10 -0.29 -16.91
CA GLN A 76 -13.74 0.48 -15.71
C GLN A 76 -13.14 1.84 -16.06
N SER A 77 -12.20 1.88 -16.99
CA SER A 77 -11.52 3.13 -17.39
C SER A 77 -12.36 4.04 -18.30
N ARG A 78 -13.42 3.50 -18.93
CA ARG A 78 -14.21 4.18 -19.98
C ARG A 78 -13.35 4.85 -21.06
N SER A 79 -12.18 4.28 -21.35
CA SER A 79 -11.18 4.83 -22.26
C SER A 79 -10.65 3.76 -23.20
N ALA A 80 -10.48 4.10 -24.47
CA ALA A 80 -9.86 3.25 -25.48
C ALA A 80 -8.35 3.50 -25.64
N SER A 81 -7.74 4.33 -24.77
CA SER A 81 -6.32 4.68 -24.86
C SER A 81 -5.43 3.43 -24.76
N GLY A 82 -4.50 3.30 -25.71
CA GLY A 82 -3.56 2.17 -25.77
C GLY A 82 -4.10 0.89 -26.40
N VAL A 83 -5.35 0.86 -26.91
CA VAL A 83 -5.94 -0.32 -27.56
C VAL A 83 -6.20 -0.06 -29.05
N SER A 84 -5.61 -0.89 -29.92
CA SER A 84 -5.67 -0.73 -31.38
C SER A 84 -6.92 -1.37 -31.99
N PHE A 85 -7.87 -0.55 -32.45
CA PHE A 85 -9.05 -1.03 -33.19
C PHE A 85 -8.70 -1.91 -34.39
N LEU A 86 -7.69 -1.53 -35.17
CA LEU A 86 -7.29 -2.27 -36.38
C LEU A 86 -6.81 -3.69 -36.04
N SER A 87 -6.11 -3.85 -34.92
CA SER A 87 -5.61 -5.16 -34.48
C SER A 87 -6.77 -6.10 -34.12
N TYR A 88 -7.76 -5.62 -33.36
CA TYR A 88 -8.93 -6.43 -33.02
C TYR A 88 -9.84 -6.71 -34.21
N LEU A 89 -9.91 -5.79 -35.18
CA LEU A 89 -10.64 -6.02 -36.43
C LEU A 89 -10.04 -7.19 -37.22
N LEU A 90 -8.71 -7.17 -37.43
CA LEU A 90 -8.00 -8.24 -38.15
C LEU A 90 -8.09 -9.59 -37.41
N GLU A 91 -7.94 -9.56 -36.08
CA GLU A 91 -8.08 -10.75 -35.22
C GLU A 91 -9.50 -11.33 -35.33
N THR A 92 -10.53 -10.48 -35.23
CA THR A 92 -11.95 -10.88 -35.38
C THR A 92 -12.23 -11.50 -36.75
N THR A 93 -11.72 -10.91 -37.84
CA THR A 93 -11.90 -11.45 -39.19
C THR A 93 -11.25 -12.82 -39.33
N SER A 94 -10.03 -12.99 -38.83
CA SER A 94 -9.32 -14.27 -38.85
C SER A 94 -10.07 -15.36 -38.09
N TYR A 95 -10.50 -15.08 -36.86
CA TYR A 95 -11.24 -16.04 -36.04
C TYR A 95 -12.61 -16.37 -36.64
N LEU A 96 -13.30 -15.42 -37.27
CA LEU A 96 -14.58 -15.69 -37.92
C LEU A 96 -14.42 -16.65 -39.12
N ILE A 97 -13.41 -16.44 -39.96
CA ILE A 97 -13.11 -17.32 -41.09
C ILE A 97 -12.77 -18.73 -40.59
N SER A 98 -11.92 -18.82 -39.57
CA SER A 98 -11.55 -20.11 -38.97
C SER A 98 -12.74 -20.80 -38.31
N LEU A 99 -13.64 -20.07 -37.66
CA LEU A 99 -14.85 -20.64 -37.09
C LEU A 99 -15.75 -21.24 -38.19
N ALA A 100 -16.00 -20.49 -39.26
CA ALA A 100 -16.80 -20.97 -40.38
C ALA A 100 -16.16 -22.19 -41.06
N TYR A 101 -14.84 -22.20 -41.24
CA TYR A 101 -14.12 -23.34 -41.81
C TYR A 101 -14.26 -24.61 -40.96
N ASN A 102 -14.04 -24.50 -39.65
CA ASN A 102 -14.08 -25.64 -38.75
C ASN A 102 -15.51 -26.20 -38.61
N VAL A 103 -16.51 -25.32 -38.46
CA VAL A 103 -17.92 -25.74 -38.35
C VAL A 103 -18.39 -26.43 -39.63
N ARG A 104 -18.05 -25.90 -40.81
CA ARG A 104 -18.50 -26.45 -42.09
C ARG A 104 -17.80 -27.74 -42.51
N ASN A 105 -16.61 -28.02 -41.97
CA ASN A 105 -15.98 -29.34 -42.09
C ASN A 105 -16.45 -30.32 -40.99
N ALA A 106 -17.40 -29.92 -40.13
CA ALA A 106 -17.95 -30.71 -39.04
C ALA A 106 -16.87 -31.26 -38.08
N PHE A 107 -15.80 -30.49 -37.86
CA PHE A 107 -14.77 -30.89 -36.90
C PHE A 107 -15.31 -30.88 -35.45
N PRO A 108 -14.69 -31.63 -34.52
CA PRO A 108 -15.15 -31.66 -33.13
C PRO A 108 -14.98 -30.29 -32.44
N PHE A 109 -15.94 -29.87 -31.61
CA PHE A 109 -15.86 -28.58 -30.91
C PHE A 109 -14.61 -28.43 -30.02
N SER A 110 -14.08 -29.53 -29.48
CA SER A 110 -12.79 -29.56 -28.75
C SER A 110 -11.61 -28.99 -29.56
N THR A 111 -11.70 -28.99 -30.89
CA THR A 111 -10.63 -28.59 -31.80
C THR A 111 -10.67 -27.12 -32.20
N TYR A 112 -11.81 -26.43 -32.04
CA TYR A 112 -11.96 -25.03 -32.44
C TYR A 112 -12.81 -24.17 -31.48
N GLY A 113 -13.34 -24.71 -30.39
CA GLY A 113 -14.25 -24.00 -29.50
C GLY A 113 -13.68 -22.71 -28.90
N GLU A 114 -12.36 -22.65 -28.73
CA GLU A 114 -11.61 -21.47 -28.33
C GLU A 114 -11.69 -20.33 -29.35
N THR A 115 -11.76 -20.68 -30.64
CA THR A 115 -11.94 -19.72 -31.74
C THR A 115 -13.27 -18.99 -31.57
N ALA A 116 -14.34 -19.70 -31.20
CA ALA A 116 -15.65 -19.09 -30.96
C ALA A 116 -15.67 -18.19 -29.72
N LEU A 117 -15.07 -18.65 -28.61
CA LEU A 117 -15.04 -17.91 -27.35
C LEU A 117 -14.18 -16.64 -27.42
N VAL A 118 -13.02 -16.72 -28.07
CA VAL A 118 -12.13 -15.57 -28.28
C VAL A 118 -12.74 -14.59 -29.27
N LEU A 119 -13.40 -15.08 -30.33
CA LEU A 119 -14.14 -14.25 -31.28
C LEU A 119 -15.19 -13.38 -30.55
N GLY A 120 -16.00 -13.99 -29.69
CA GLY A 120 -17.01 -13.26 -28.91
C GLY A 120 -16.40 -12.15 -28.04
N GLN A 121 -15.29 -12.46 -27.36
CA GLN A 121 -14.57 -11.47 -26.55
C GLN A 121 -13.95 -10.33 -27.40
N ASN A 122 -13.39 -10.65 -28.57
CA ASN A 122 -12.83 -9.65 -29.48
C ASN A 122 -13.91 -8.71 -30.04
N VAL A 123 -15.11 -9.22 -30.31
CA VAL A 123 -16.26 -8.39 -30.72
C VAL A 123 -16.64 -7.41 -29.60
N ILE A 124 -16.72 -7.89 -28.35
CA ILE A 124 -17.00 -7.03 -27.19
C ILE A 124 -15.94 -5.92 -27.07
N ILE A 125 -14.65 -6.28 -27.12
CA ILE A 125 -13.56 -5.30 -27.06
C ILE A 125 -13.66 -4.28 -28.21
N THR A 126 -13.90 -4.74 -29.43
CA THR A 126 -13.98 -3.88 -30.61
C THR A 126 -15.11 -2.86 -30.49
N VAL A 127 -16.28 -3.29 -30.00
CA VAL A 127 -17.43 -2.43 -29.73
C VAL A 127 -17.12 -1.43 -28.62
N LEU A 128 -16.51 -1.86 -27.52
CA LEU A 128 -16.12 -0.99 -26.41
C LEU A 128 -15.09 0.07 -26.84
N VAL A 129 -14.06 -0.33 -27.59
CA VAL A 129 -13.03 0.56 -28.13
C VAL A 129 -13.65 1.63 -29.03
N LEU A 130 -14.54 1.24 -29.95
CA LEU A 130 -15.22 2.20 -30.83
C LEU A 130 -16.15 3.14 -30.05
N ASN A 131 -16.87 2.62 -29.05
CA ASN A 131 -17.77 3.43 -28.22
C ASN A 131 -17.00 4.46 -27.38
N TYR A 132 -15.95 4.02 -26.66
CA TYR A 132 -15.12 4.89 -25.83
C TYR A 132 -14.18 5.80 -26.63
N SER A 133 -13.99 5.56 -27.93
CA SER A 133 -13.30 6.49 -28.84
C SER A 133 -14.24 7.54 -29.47
N GLY A 134 -15.51 7.62 -29.02
CA GLY A 134 -16.50 8.56 -29.58
C GLY A 134 -17.01 8.20 -30.98
N ARG A 135 -16.83 6.95 -31.43
CA ARG A 135 -17.21 6.44 -32.77
C ARG A 135 -18.33 5.40 -32.70
N ALA A 136 -19.36 5.65 -31.88
CA ALA A 136 -20.45 4.70 -31.65
C ALA A 136 -21.21 4.31 -32.93
N SER A 137 -21.38 5.22 -33.90
CA SER A 137 -21.98 4.90 -35.20
C SER A 137 -21.17 3.87 -35.99
N VAL A 138 -19.84 3.89 -35.89
CA VAL A 138 -18.95 2.90 -36.50
C VAL A 138 -19.08 1.54 -35.81
N ALA A 139 -19.40 1.50 -34.50
CA ALA A 139 -19.64 0.25 -33.79
C ALA A 139 -20.87 -0.49 -34.33
N ALA A 140 -21.96 0.23 -34.62
CA ALA A 140 -23.15 -0.34 -35.23
C ALA A 140 -22.87 -0.89 -36.64
N VAL A 141 -22.11 -0.14 -37.46
CA VAL A 141 -21.67 -0.59 -38.79
C VAL A 141 -20.80 -1.84 -38.71
N PHE A 142 -19.88 -1.89 -37.74
CA PHE A 142 -19.02 -3.06 -37.50
C PHE A 142 -19.85 -4.30 -37.14
N VAL A 143 -20.81 -4.19 -36.23
CA VAL A 143 -21.68 -5.32 -35.85
C VAL A 143 -22.54 -5.78 -37.04
N ALA A 144 -23.09 -4.86 -37.84
CA ALA A 144 -23.85 -5.21 -39.03
C ALA A 144 -22.99 -5.89 -40.10
N ALA A 145 -21.76 -5.39 -40.34
CA ALA A 145 -20.80 -6.00 -41.25
C ALA A 145 -20.35 -7.39 -40.79
N LEU A 146 -20.18 -7.58 -39.48
CA LEU A 146 -19.87 -8.88 -38.88
C LEU A 146 -21.03 -9.87 -39.09
N ALA A 147 -22.26 -9.46 -38.81
CA ALA A 147 -23.45 -10.29 -39.02
C ALA A 147 -23.61 -10.70 -40.50
N ALA A 148 -23.42 -9.76 -41.43
CA ALA A 148 -23.40 -10.06 -42.87
C ALA A 148 -22.30 -11.05 -43.23
N SER A 149 -21.09 -10.87 -42.68
CA SER A 149 -19.96 -11.78 -42.90
C SER A 149 -20.23 -13.19 -42.37
N VAL A 150 -20.90 -13.32 -41.22
CA VAL A 150 -21.34 -14.63 -40.69
C VAL A 150 -22.31 -15.29 -41.67
N VAL A 151 -23.36 -14.59 -42.11
CA VAL A 151 -24.33 -15.14 -43.07
C VAL A 151 -23.64 -15.56 -44.38
N THR A 152 -22.71 -14.75 -44.88
CA THR A 152 -21.96 -15.03 -46.11
C THR A 152 -21.05 -16.26 -45.97
N LEU A 153 -20.24 -16.34 -44.91
CA LEU A 153 -19.26 -17.42 -44.72
C LEU A 153 -19.92 -18.78 -44.41
N PHE A 154 -21.08 -18.77 -43.76
CA PHE A 154 -21.85 -19.98 -43.46
C PHE A 154 -22.80 -20.41 -44.59
N SER A 155 -23.03 -19.56 -45.61
CA SER A 155 -23.87 -19.89 -46.76
C SER A 155 -23.06 -20.58 -47.86
N GLU A 156 -23.41 -21.83 -48.17
CA GLU A 156 -22.76 -22.58 -49.26
C GLU A 156 -23.01 -21.98 -50.64
N ASN A 157 -24.13 -21.28 -50.80
CA ASN A 157 -24.53 -20.63 -52.04
C ASN A 157 -23.72 -19.35 -52.33
N VAL A 158 -23.10 -18.76 -51.31
CA VAL A 158 -22.32 -17.52 -51.44
C VAL A 158 -20.82 -17.80 -51.37
N VAL A 159 -20.38 -18.60 -50.39
CA VAL A 159 -18.98 -19.03 -50.26
C VAL A 159 -18.93 -20.55 -50.29
N ASN A 160 -18.50 -21.11 -51.42
CA ASN A 160 -18.27 -22.56 -51.52
C ASN A 160 -17.04 -22.99 -50.70
N MET A 161 -16.89 -24.30 -50.48
CA MET A 161 -15.80 -24.83 -49.66
C MET A 161 -14.40 -24.54 -50.22
N GLN A 162 -14.26 -24.43 -51.55
CA GLN A 162 -12.98 -24.09 -52.18
C GLN A 162 -12.56 -22.65 -51.87
N ASN A 163 -13.49 -21.70 -51.96
CA ASN A 163 -13.26 -20.31 -51.59
C ASN A 163 -12.99 -20.17 -50.09
N LEU A 164 -13.69 -20.93 -49.26
CA LEU A 164 -13.46 -20.93 -47.81
C LEU A 164 -12.08 -21.48 -47.44
N ARG A 165 -11.54 -22.46 -48.17
CA ARG A 165 -10.15 -22.93 -48.02
C ARG A 165 -9.13 -21.83 -48.30
N TYR A 166 -9.33 -21.04 -49.35
CA TYR A 166 -8.45 -19.89 -49.63
C TYR A 166 -8.53 -18.82 -48.53
N LEU A 167 -9.74 -18.53 -48.04
CA LEU A 167 -9.93 -17.62 -46.92
C LEU A 167 -9.26 -18.14 -45.65
N GLN A 168 -9.37 -19.44 -45.35
CA GLN A 168 -8.72 -20.07 -44.20
C GLN A 168 -7.19 -20.04 -44.31
N ALA A 169 -6.63 -20.25 -45.50
CA ALA A 169 -5.20 -20.08 -45.73
C ALA A 169 -4.75 -18.63 -45.44
N GLY A 170 -5.56 -17.64 -45.87
CA GLY A 170 -5.34 -16.23 -45.55
C GLY A 170 -5.44 -15.92 -44.05
N ALA A 171 -6.42 -16.49 -43.35
CA ALA A 171 -6.58 -16.35 -41.90
C ALA A 171 -5.36 -16.92 -41.14
N GLY A 172 -4.87 -18.09 -41.54
CA GLY A 172 -3.62 -18.66 -41.02
C GLY A 172 -2.42 -17.74 -41.23
N ALA A 173 -2.28 -17.17 -42.44
CA ALA A 173 -1.21 -16.23 -42.75
C ALA A 173 -1.30 -14.93 -41.92
N LEU A 174 -2.50 -14.40 -41.67
CA LEU A 174 -2.72 -13.23 -40.82
C LEU A 174 -2.37 -13.52 -39.34
N GLY A 175 -2.74 -14.71 -38.85
CA GLY A 175 -2.37 -15.15 -37.51
C GLY A 175 -0.86 -15.23 -37.31
N VAL A 176 -0.15 -15.78 -38.29
CA VAL A 176 1.32 -15.86 -38.33
C VAL A 176 1.96 -14.45 -38.43
N ALA A 177 1.46 -13.60 -39.32
CA ALA A 177 1.96 -12.24 -39.53
C ALA A 177 1.85 -11.36 -38.29
N SER A 178 0.87 -11.61 -37.41
CA SER A 178 0.67 -10.86 -36.16
C SER A 178 1.83 -10.98 -35.15
N LYS A 179 2.62 -12.06 -35.24
CA LYS A 179 3.73 -12.36 -34.32
C LYS A 179 5.10 -11.88 -34.82
N VAL A 180 5.22 -11.65 -36.13
CA VAL A 180 6.47 -11.22 -36.78
C VAL A 180 6.98 -9.87 -36.24
N PRO A 181 6.15 -8.83 -36.04
CA PRO A 181 6.61 -7.57 -35.46
C PRO A 181 7.17 -7.73 -34.04
N GLN A 182 6.61 -8.63 -33.23
CA GLN A 182 7.09 -8.90 -31.87
C GLN A 182 8.48 -9.57 -31.88
N ILE A 183 8.70 -10.52 -32.79
CA ILE A 183 10.01 -11.18 -32.99
C ILE A 183 11.07 -10.17 -33.45
N LEU A 184 10.71 -9.28 -34.38
CA LEU A 184 11.62 -8.26 -34.92
C LEU A 184 11.95 -7.18 -33.89
N ALA A 185 10.98 -6.76 -33.07
CA ALA A 185 11.22 -5.80 -32.00
C ALA A 185 12.26 -6.31 -30.99
N ILE A 186 12.14 -7.56 -30.54
CA ILE A 186 13.10 -8.18 -29.60
C ILE A 186 14.51 -8.28 -30.24
N LEU A 187 14.59 -8.58 -31.53
CA LEU A 187 15.88 -8.58 -32.25
C LEU A 187 16.51 -7.19 -32.36
N GLN A 188 15.70 -6.16 -32.60
CA GLN A 188 16.18 -4.79 -32.76
C GLN A 188 16.57 -4.15 -31.42
N GLU A 189 15.85 -4.48 -30.34
CA GLU A 189 16.07 -3.92 -29.01
C GLU A 189 17.19 -4.65 -28.24
N GLY A 190 17.56 -5.87 -28.64
CA GLY A 190 18.62 -6.63 -27.99
C GLY A 190 18.28 -7.07 -26.55
N GLY A 191 17.00 -7.12 -26.21
CA GLY A 191 16.47 -7.47 -24.89
C GLY A 191 15.00 -7.90 -24.97
N THR A 192 14.48 -8.55 -23.92
CA THR A 192 13.11 -9.11 -23.89
C THR A 192 12.00 -8.07 -23.70
N GLY A 193 12.35 -6.81 -23.44
CA GLY A 193 11.41 -5.69 -23.27
C GLY A 193 10.43 -5.91 -22.11
N GLN A 194 9.16 -5.51 -22.28
CA GLN A 194 8.07 -5.78 -21.32
C GLN A 194 7.36 -7.12 -21.55
N LEU A 195 7.94 -8.02 -22.34
CA LEU A 195 7.28 -9.26 -22.70
C LEU A 195 7.35 -10.25 -21.51
N SER A 196 6.20 -10.73 -21.05
CA SER A 196 6.14 -11.68 -19.92
C SER A 196 6.64 -13.06 -20.34
N ALA A 197 7.67 -13.57 -19.67
CA ALA A 197 8.17 -14.94 -19.86
C ALA A 197 7.06 -15.98 -19.70
N PHE A 198 6.21 -15.82 -18.67
CA PHE A 198 5.06 -16.68 -18.42
C PHE A 198 4.11 -16.72 -19.63
N THR A 199 3.83 -15.56 -20.23
CA THR A 199 2.96 -15.48 -21.42
C THR A 199 3.58 -16.17 -22.64
N VAL A 200 4.89 -15.98 -22.88
CA VAL A 200 5.58 -16.60 -24.03
C VAL A 200 5.60 -18.13 -23.93
N PHE A 201 5.95 -18.68 -22.77
CA PHE A 201 5.98 -20.13 -22.59
C PHE A 201 4.59 -20.76 -22.62
N ASN A 202 3.57 -20.09 -22.09
CA ASN A 202 2.19 -20.56 -22.21
C ASN A 202 1.67 -20.55 -23.65
N TYR A 203 2.05 -19.56 -24.46
CA TYR A 203 1.74 -19.58 -25.90
C TYR A 203 2.46 -20.71 -26.64
N LEU A 204 3.72 -21.00 -26.27
CA LEU A 204 4.45 -22.14 -26.82
C LEU A 204 3.75 -23.46 -26.49
N LEU A 205 3.48 -23.72 -25.20
CA LEU A 205 2.80 -24.93 -24.74
C LEU A 205 1.39 -25.07 -25.31
N GLY A 206 0.62 -23.98 -25.37
CA GLY A 206 -0.71 -23.97 -25.97
C GLY A 206 -0.69 -24.27 -27.47
N SER A 207 0.27 -23.72 -28.23
CA SER A 207 0.41 -24.02 -29.65
C SER A 207 0.88 -25.46 -29.92
N LEU A 208 1.75 -26.01 -29.05
CA LEU A 208 2.14 -27.42 -29.11
C LEU A 208 0.97 -28.36 -28.82
N ALA A 209 0.19 -28.05 -27.79
CA ALA A 209 -1.03 -28.78 -27.47
C ALA A 209 -2.00 -28.76 -28.65
N ARG A 210 -2.13 -27.63 -29.37
CA ARG A 210 -2.96 -27.55 -30.58
C ARG A 210 -2.45 -28.40 -31.73
N VAL A 211 -1.15 -28.41 -31.99
CA VAL A 211 -0.55 -29.33 -33.00
C VAL A 211 -0.87 -30.78 -32.65
N PHE A 212 -0.70 -31.17 -31.38
CA PHE A 212 -1.02 -32.53 -30.92
C PHE A 212 -2.51 -32.84 -31.08
N THR A 213 -3.41 -31.97 -30.62
CA THR A 213 -4.86 -32.22 -30.70
C THR A 213 -5.35 -32.27 -32.13
N THR A 214 -4.81 -31.44 -33.03
CA THR A 214 -5.15 -31.48 -34.46
C THR A 214 -4.69 -32.80 -35.08
N LEU A 215 -3.47 -33.27 -34.79
CA LEU A 215 -2.99 -34.57 -35.29
C LEU A 215 -3.82 -35.78 -34.81
N GLN A 216 -4.44 -35.69 -33.63
CA GLN A 216 -5.26 -36.76 -33.08
C GLN A 216 -6.74 -36.67 -33.48
N GLU A 217 -7.27 -35.46 -33.72
CA GLU A 217 -8.71 -35.24 -33.89
C GLU A 217 -9.12 -34.74 -35.29
N VAL A 218 -8.19 -34.24 -36.11
CA VAL A 218 -8.50 -33.56 -37.38
C VAL A 218 -7.49 -33.94 -38.47
N ASP A 219 -7.95 -34.65 -39.51
CA ASP A 219 -7.15 -34.94 -40.71
C ASP A 219 -7.21 -33.78 -41.73
N ASP A 220 -6.82 -32.58 -41.29
CA ASP A 220 -6.76 -31.37 -42.13
C ASP A 220 -5.37 -30.72 -42.09
N LYS A 221 -4.65 -30.86 -43.20
CA LYS A 221 -3.29 -30.33 -43.35
C LYS A 221 -3.22 -28.82 -43.27
N LEU A 222 -4.27 -28.10 -43.67
CA LEU A 222 -4.28 -26.64 -43.67
C LEU A 222 -4.33 -26.09 -42.25
N ILE A 223 -5.17 -26.67 -41.39
CA ILE A 223 -5.22 -26.33 -39.96
C ILE A 223 -3.92 -26.73 -39.27
N LEU A 224 -3.42 -27.94 -39.54
CA LEU A 224 -2.18 -28.44 -38.98
C LEU A 224 -1.00 -27.52 -39.32
N TYR A 225 -0.84 -27.12 -40.59
CA TYR A 225 0.24 -26.22 -40.99
C TYR A 225 0.10 -24.83 -40.36
N GLY A 226 -1.12 -24.34 -40.14
CA GLY A 226 -1.37 -23.11 -39.39
C GLY A 226 -0.85 -23.19 -37.95
N PHE A 227 -1.19 -24.25 -37.21
CA PHE A 227 -0.71 -24.43 -35.83
C PHE A 227 0.78 -24.72 -35.75
N VAL A 228 1.35 -25.48 -36.69
CA VAL A 228 2.79 -25.74 -36.78
C VAL A 228 3.55 -24.43 -37.03
N ALA A 229 3.08 -23.58 -37.94
CA ALA A 229 3.68 -22.27 -38.18
C ALA A 229 3.60 -21.37 -36.93
N GLY A 230 2.45 -21.36 -36.24
CA GLY A 230 2.28 -20.65 -34.97
C GLY A 230 3.22 -21.15 -33.87
N PHE A 231 3.36 -22.48 -33.73
CA PHE A 231 4.29 -23.11 -32.79
C PHE A 231 5.74 -22.74 -33.11
N ALA A 232 6.13 -22.78 -34.39
CA ALA A 232 7.49 -22.39 -34.80
C ALA A 232 7.80 -20.93 -34.44
N LEU A 233 6.87 -20.00 -34.63
CA LEU A 233 7.06 -18.60 -34.24
C LEU A 233 7.09 -18.40 -32.72
N ASN A 234 6.23 -19.10 -31.96
CA ASN A 234 6.28 -19.07 -30.50
C ASN A 234 7.57 -19.70 -29.97
N LEU A 235 8.13 -20.69 -30.65
CA LEU A 235 9.41 -21.30 -30.31
C LEU A 235 10.55 -20.31 -30.54
N VAL A 236 10.53 -19.56 -31.64
CA VAL A 236 11.48 -18.45 -31.87
C VAL A 236 11.39 -17.42 -30.75
N LEU A 237 10.18 -16.98 -30.36
CA LEU A 237 10.00 -16.05 -29.25
C LEU A 237 10.49 -16.62 -27.92
N ALA A 238 10.23 -17.89 -27.63
CA ALA A 238 10.70 -18.55 -26.42
C ALA A 238 12.23 -18.69 -26.39
N LEU A 239 12.85 -19.02 -27.52
CA LEU A 239 14.30 -19.06 -27.65
C LEU A 239 14.92 -17.68 -27.50
N GLN A 240 14.31 -16.63 -28.07
CA GLN A 240 14.72 -15.24 -27.85
C GLN A 240 14.57 -14.84 -26.38
N MET A 241 13.48 -15.24 -25.73
CA MET A 241 13.25 -14.99 -24.31
C MET A 241 14.36 -15.63 -23.45
N VAL A 242 14.74 -16.88 -23.74
CA VAL A 242 15.86 -17.56 -23.06
C VAL A 242 17.20 -16.91 -23.38
N TYR A 243 17.44 -16.56 -24.65
CA TYR A 243 18.70 -15.98 -25.10
C TYR A 243 18.94 -14.58 -24.52
N TYR A 244 17.90 -13.76 -24.41
CA TYR A 244 17.96 -12.40 -23.87
C TYR A 244 17.56 -12.32 -22.38
N TRP A 245 17.39 -13.47 -21.69
CA TRP A 245 16.88 -13.57 -20.33
C TRP A 245 17.63 -12.68 -19.31
N ASN A 246 18.93 -12.48 -19.54
CA ASN A 246 19.81 -11.64 -18.71
C ASN A 246 20.56 -10.58 -19.54
N ALA A 247 20.11 -10.29 -20.77
CA ALA A 247 20.77 -9.29 -21.60
C ALA A 247 20.42 -7.88 -21.11
N PRO A 248 21.41 -7.00 -20.84
CA PRO A 248 21.13 -5.62 -20.47
C PRO A 248 20.43 -4.93 -21.64
N SER A 249 19.23 -4.39 -21.38
CA SER A 249 18.45 -3.61 -22.34
C SER A 249 19.33 -2.54 -23.00
N ALA A 250 19.51 -2.63 -24.32
CA ALA A 250 20.28 -1.65 -25.07
C ALA A 250 19.49 -0.32 -25.12
N LYS A 251 19.92 0.63 -24.29
CA LYS A 251 19.49 2.04 -24.20
C LYS A 251 18.78 2.60 -25.45
N ALA A 252 17.61 3.18 -25.18
CA ALA A 252 17.31 4.58 -25.46
C ALA A 252 18.34 5.30 -26.36
N LYS A 253 18.16 5.18 -27.68
CA LYS A 253 18.81 6.07 -28.65
C LYS A 253 17.76 7.00 -29.24
N GLY A 254 17.85 8.27 -28.85
CA GLY A 254 17.38 9.38 -29.68
C GLY A 254 16.36 10.31 -29.05
N LYS A 255 16.81 11.25 -28.23
CA LYS A 255 16.51 12.68 -28.39
C LYS A 255 17.63 13.51 -27.77
N GLN A 256 18.23 14.35 -28.60
CA GLN A 256 19.39 15.17 -28.32
C GLN A 256 19.16 16.12 -27.14
N LYS A 257 20.09 16.15 -26.18
CA LYS A 257 20.25 17.26 -25.24
C LYS A 257 20.82 18.45 -26.02
N ALA A 258 20.08 19.55 -26.05
CA ALA A 258 20.64 20.85 -26.43
C ALA A 258 21.70 21.26 -25.38
N ALA A 259 22.82 21.79 -25.87
CA ALA A 259 23.98 22.15 -25.06
C ALA A 259 23.69 23.34 -24.12
N PRO A 260 24.30 23.39 -22.92
CA PRO A 260 24.21 24.55 -22.04
C PRO A 260 25.00 25.73 -22.62
N VAL A 261 24.36 26.88 -22.72
CA VAL A 261 25.01 28.16 -23.02
C VAL A 261 25.87 28.54 -21.81
N THR A 262 27.16 28.71 -22.06
CA THR A 262 28.18 29.20 -21.12
C THR A 262 27.97 30.71 -20.88
N ALA A 263 27.94 31.12 -19.62
CA ALA A 263 28.07 32.51 -19.21
C ALA A 263 29.48 32.74 -18.61
N PRO A 264 30.08 33.94 -18.76
CA PRO A 264 31.52 34.12 -18.61
C PRO A 264 31.96 34.26 -17.16
N THR A 265 33.12 33.68 -16.88
CA THR A 265 33.96 33.93 -15.72
C THR A 265 34.32 35.42 -15.59
N SER A 266 34.10 35.99 -14.41
CA SER A 266 34.73 37.25 -13.99
C SER A 266 35.63 36.99 -12.79
N ALA A 267 36.81 37.60 -12.88
CA ALA A 267 38.00 37.28 -12.11
C ALA A 267 37.93 37.80 -10.68
N THR A 268 38.44 36.97 -9.78
CA THR A 268 38.73 37.27 -8.38
C THR A 268 39.83 38.32 -8.30
N THR A 269 39.54 39.48 -7.68
CA THR A 269 40.57 40.40 -7.18
C THR A 269 40.55 40.36 -5.66
N THR A 270 41.70 39.99 -5.12
CA THR A 270 42.05 39.97 -3.71
C THR A 270 42.13 41.40 -3.15
N SER A 271 41.52 41.65 -1.99
CA SER A 271 42.07 42.61 -1.03
C SER A 271 41.71 42.19 0.40
N ALA A 272 42.76 42.10 1.21
CA ALA A 272 42.69 41.78 2.62
C ALA A 272 42.28 43.03 3.43
N SER A 273 41.48 42.84 4.47
CA SER A 273 41.46 43.76 5.62
C SER A 273 41.13 43.02 6.93
N THR A 274 41.85 43.46 7.96
CA THR A 274 42.06 42.93 9.32
C THR A 274 40.81 42.95 10.21
N PRO A 275 40.68 42.07 11.24
CA PRO A 275 39.45 41.96 12.03
C PRO A 275 39.42 42.92 13.24
N PRO A 276 38.22 43.30 13.74
CA PRO A 276 38.08 43.82 15.09
C PRO A 276 37.41 42.81 16.04
N LYS A 277 38.24 42.39 17.01
CA LYS A 277 38.01 42.23 18.46
C LYS A 277 36.60 41.91 19.01
N SER A 278 36.63 40.88 19.83
CA SER A 278 35.64 40.43 20.81
C SER A 278 35.19 41.50 21.81
N LYS A 279 33.92 41.40 22.24
CA LYS A 279 33.44 41.86 23.54
C LYS A 279 32.56 40.77 24.17
N GLY A 280 32.80 40.55 25.46
CA GLY A 280 32.34 39.42 26.27
C GLY A 280 30.87 39.43 26.70
N PRO A 281 30.50 38.56 27.66
CA PRO A 281 29.14 38.04 27.81
C PRO A 281 28.28 38.93 28.70
N THR A 282 27.07 39.23 28.26
CA THR A 282 26.05 39.86 29.11
C THR A 282 25.23 38.79 29.81
N THR A 283 25.48 38.64 31.11
CA THR A 283 24.61 37.97 32.08
C THR A 283 23.23 38.65 32.10
N ARG A 284 22.16 37.91 31.78
CA ARG A 284 20.78 38.36 32.06
C ARG A 284 20.25 37.60 33.27
N ARG A 285 19.96 38.37 34.33
CA ARG A 285 19.38 37.91 35.59
C ARG A 285 18.05 37.18 35.35
N LEU A 286 17.93 36.00 35.95
CA LEU A 286 16.66 35.35 36.26
C LEU A 286 15.90 36.23 37.27
N ALA A 287 14.66 36.60 36.93
CA ALA A 287 13.70 37.15 37.88
C ALA A 287 12.88 36.00 38.49
N PRO A 288 12.44 36.10 39.76
CA PRO A 288 11.89 34.98 40.50
C PRO A 288 10.44 34.67 40.08
N VAL A 289 10.13 33.38 39.99
CA VAL A 289 8.77 32.86 39.77
C VAL A 289 7.99 32.99 41.08
N ASN A 290 6.97 33.86 41.09
CA ASN A 290 5.98 33.93 42.16
C ASN A 290 4.90 32.86 41.93
N LEU A 291 4.82 31.90 42.84
CA LEU A 291 3.72 30.96 43.00
C LEU A 291 2.53 31.67 43.66
N THR A 292 1.44 31.91 42.92
CA THR A 292 0.11 32.08 43.52
C THR A 292 -0.99 31.47 42.66
N ARG A 293 -1.89 30.76 43.36
CA ARG A 293 -3.05 29.99 42.92
C ARG A 293 -4.05 30.75 42.05
N GLY A 294 -4.69 29.99 41.15
CA GLY A 294 -6.12 30.09 40.82
C GLY A 294 -6.59 31.38 40.18
N GLY A 295 -6.48 31.47 38.85
CA GLY A 295 -7.11 32.52 38.06
C GLY A 295 -7.07 32.18 36.57
N THR A 296 -8.22 32.32 35.92
CA THR A 296 -8.48 32.29 34.47
C THR A 296 -7.25 32.53 33.60
N THR A 297 -6.98 31.62 32.65
CA THR A 297 -5.91 31.76 31.67
C THR A 297 -6.11 33.03 30.85
N ALA A 298 -5.29 34.04 31.15
CA ALA A 298 -5.12 35.18 30.26
C ALA A 298 -4.59 34.65 28.93
N GLY A 299 -5.26 34.99 27.82
CA GLY A 299 -4.75 34.73 26.48
C GLY A 299 -3.38 35.39 26.27
N PRO A 300 -2.63 34.99 25.22
CA PRO A 300 -1.32 35.56 24.94
C PRO A 300 -1.37 37.08 24.90
N ALA A 301 -0.33 37.72 25.43
CA ALA A 301 -0.20 39.17 25.40
C ALA A 301 -0.28 39.68 23.95
N PRO A 302 -0.83 40.88 23.70
CA PRO A 302 -0.88 41.44 22.35
C PRO A 302 0.53 41.51 21.75
N GLY A 303 0.79 40.72 20.70
CA GLY A 303 2.07 40.68 19.99
C GLY A 303 2.84 39.35 20.02
N GLU A 304 2.44 38.38 20.84
CA GLU A 304 3.10 37.06 20.85
C GLU A 304 2.45 36.14 19.79
N LYS A 305 3.18 35.83 18.71
CA LYS A 305 2.69 34.93 17.66
C LYS A 305 2.56 33.52 18.24
N ARG A 306 1.38 32.93 18.08
CA ARG A 306 1.14 31.52 18.45
C ARG A 306 1.96 30.62 17.50
N PRO A 307 2.59 29.54 18.02
CA PRO A 307 3.37 28.65 17.17
C PRO A 307 2.46 27.88 16.22
N ASN A 308 2.96 27.60 15.02
CA ASN A 308 2.36 26.60 14.16
C ASN A 308 2.69 25.20 14.68
N ILE A 309 1.97 24.19 14.20
CA ILE A 309 2.23 22.78 14.51
C ILE A 309 2.40 22.02 13.20
N LEU A 310 3.54 21.34 13.05
CA LEU A 310 3.78 20.36 11.99
C LEU A 310 3.91 18.99 12.65
N TYR A 311 2.91 18.13 12.46
CA TYR A 311 2.97 16.74 12.90
C TYR A 311 3.31 15.84 11.72
N ILE A 312 4.52 15.29 11.69
CA ILE A 312 4.99 14.34 10.69
C ILE A 312 4.82 12.92 11.22
N MET A 313 4.25 12.03 10.42
CA MET A 313 4.09 10.63 10.78
C MET A 313 4.52 9.71 9.64
N ALA A 314 5.17 8.60 9.98
CA ALA A 314 5.52 7.52 9.06
C ALA A 314 4.80 6.24 9.49
N ASP A 315 4.22 5.51 8.55
CA ASP A 315 3.50 4.28 8.85
C ASP A 315 4.45 3.08 8.99
N GLN A 316 4.22 2.20 9.96
CA GLN A 316 4.99 0.96 10.13
C GLN A 316 6.51 1.21 10.36
N LEU A 317 6.85 2.31 11.06
CA LEU A 317 8.22 2.68 11.37
C LEU A 317 8.68 2.10 12.72
N ALA A 318 9.50 1.06 12.66
CA ALA A 318 9.98 0.32 13.82
C ALA A 318 11.11 1.09 14.54
N ALA A 319 10.80 1.68 15.70
CA ALA A 319 11.77 2.47 16.46
C ALA A 319 13.09 1.73 16.78
N PRO A 320 13.08 0.43 17.17
CA PRO A 320 14.31 -0.29 17.52
C PRO A 320 15.34 -0.39 16.38
N PHE A 321 14.94 -0.15 15.13
CA PHE A 321 15.84 -0.19 13.98
C PHE A 321 16.43 1.18 13.61
N LEU A 322 16.01 2.27 14.25
CA LEU A 322 16.54 3.60 13.95
C LEU A 322 17.80 3.91 14.73
N LYS A 323 18.75 4.60 14.10
CA LYS A 323 20.04 4.97 14.71
C LYS A 323 19.90 5.77 16.00
N ILE A 324 18.87 6.61 16.10
CA ILE A 324 18.56 7.40 17.30
C ILE A 324 18.23 6.53 18.54
N TYR A 325 17.84 5.27 18.34
CA TYR A 325 17.54 4.29 19.40
C TYR A 325 18.49 3.09 19.44
N ASN A 326 19.15 2.78 18.31
CA ASN A 326 20.08 1.69 18.16
C ASN A 326 21.35 2.20 17.45
N PRO A 327 22.45 2.44 18.19
CA PRO A 327 23.71 2.93 17.62
C PRO A 327 24.29 2.05 16.51
N ASP A 328 23.96 0.75 16.51
CA ASP A 328 24.42 -0.23 15.52
C ASP A 328 23.51 -0.33 14.29
N SER A 329 22.48 0.53 14.19
CA SER A 329 21.59 0.54 13.03
C SER A 329 22.35 0.78 11.72
N GLN A 330 22.08 -0.07 10.74
CA GLN A 330 22.56 0.09 9.38
C GLN A 330 21.77 1.15 8.59
N ILE A 331 20.60 1.58 9.09
CA ILE A 331 19.69 2.48 8.38
C ILE A 331 20.23 3.92 8.39
N LEU A 332 20.25 4.55 7.22
CA LEU A 332 20.73 5.92 7.02
C LEU A 332 19.59 6.93 7.15
N THR A 333 19.59 7.71 8.24
CA THR A 333 18.57 8.72 8.54
C THR A 333 19.16 10.07 8.96
N PRO A 334 19.98 10.73 8.13
CA PRO A 334 20.70 11.95 8.53
C PRO A 334 19.77 13.13 8.91
N ASN A 335 18.62 13.29 8.27
CA ASN A 335 17.70 14.40 8.56
C ASN A 335 16.94 14.16 9.88
N LEU A 336 16.51 12.93 10.13
CA LEU A 336 15.86 12.51 11.37
C LEU A 336 16.84 12.55 12.54
N ASP A 337 18.10 12.12 12.34
CA ASP A 337 19.17 12.23 13.34
C ASP A 337 19.39 13.71 13.72
N ALA A 338 19.43 14.61 12.72
CA ALA A 338 19.57 16.05 12.94
C ALA A 338 18.35 16.66 13.63
N LEU A 339 17.14 16.20 13.32
CA LEU A 339 15.92 16.59 14.02
C LEU A 339 15.96 16.12 15.49
N ALA A 340 16.34 14.87 15.73
CA ALA A 340 16.44 14.30 17.07
C ALA A 340 17.45 15.07 17.95
N ALA A 341 18.61 15.46 17.38
CA ALA A 341 19.63 16.22 18.10
C ALA A 341 19.16 17.58 18.65
N ARG A 342 18.07 18.14 18.11
CA ARG A 342 17.44 19.39 18.58
C ARG A 342 16.04 19.19 19.17
N SER A 343 15.65 17.94 19.43
CA SER A 343 14.34 17.58 19.97
C SER A 343 14.43 17.09 21.42
N VAL A 344 13.30 17.09 22.10
CA VAL A 344 13.07 16.12 23.18
C VAL A 344 12.78 14.77 22.53
N GLN A 345 13.60 13.77 22.83
CA GLN A 345 13.48 12.42 22.29
C GLN A 345 12.91 11.47 23.35
N PHE A 346 11.82 10.79 23.04
CA PHE A 346 11.26 9.77 23.93
C PHE A 346 11.83 8.40 23.56
N ASP A 347 12.47 7.75 24.52
CA ASP A 347 13.10 6.44 24.33
C ASP A 347 12.08 5.32 24.29
N SER A 348 10.99 5.43 25.05
CA SER A 348 10.00 4.37 25.21
C SER A 348 8.59 4.85 24.86
N ALA A 349 8.40 5.25 23.60
CA ALA A 349 7.09 5.62 23.06
C ALA A 349 6.40 4.44 22.37
N TYR A 350 5.12 4.21 22.68
CA TYR A 350 4.37 3.03 22.26
C TYR A 350 3.03 3.39 21.62
N CYS A 351 2.66 2.68 20.57
CA CYS A 351 1.32 2.80 20.01
C CYS A 351 0.26 2.10 20.89
N PRO A 352 -0.97 2.60 20.95
CA PRO A 352 -2.06 2.00 21.72
C PRO A 352 -2.64 0.75 21.08
N SER A 353 -2.29 0.46 19.82
CA SER A 353 -2.67 -0.77 19.12
C SER A 353 -1.67 -1.02 17.99
N PRO A 354 -1.15 -2.25 17.80
CA PRO A 354 -0.16 -2.54 16.76
C PRO A 354 -0.83 -2.77 15.39
N LEU A 355 -1.73 -1.87 14.99
CA LEU A 355 -2.46 -1.90 13.72
C LEU A 355 -2.91 -0.48 13.31
N CYS A 356 -2.88 -0.19 12.01
CA CYS A 356 -3.08 1.15 11.42
C CYS A 356 -4.29 1.93 12.00
N ALA A 357 -5.53 1.54 11.68
CA ALA A 357 -6.70 2.36 12.03
C ALA A 357 -6.92 2.46 13.55
N PRO A 358 -6.88 1.37 14.33
CA PRO A 358 -6.99 1.44 15.79
C PRO A 358 -5.94 2.34 16.43
N SER A 359 -4.68 2.28 15.98
CA SER A 359 -3.62 3.13 16.49
C SER A 359 -3.87 4.61 16.20
N ARG A 360 -4.18 4.92 14.93
CA ARG A 360 -4.39 6.29 14.44
C ARG A 360 -5.60 6.95 15.09
N MET A 361 -6.72 6.22 15.19
CA MET A 361 -7.94 6.72 15.84
C MET A 361 -7.71 6.97 17.34
N SER A 362 -6.98 6.09 18.01
CA SER A 362 -6.64 6.25 19.43
C SER A 362 -5.71 7.45 19.64
N MET A 363 -4.69 7.61 18.79
CA MET A 363 -3.77 8.74 18.81
C MET A 363 -4.50 10.09 18.69
N ILE A 364 -5.42 10.22 17.72
CA ILE A 364 -6.09 11.52 17.51
C ILE A 364 -7.14 11.84 18.58
N THR A 365 -7.66 10.83 19.29
CA THR A 365 -8.71 10.98 20.32
C THR A 365 -8.17 10.96 21.75
N GLY A 366 -6.94 10.47 21.96
CA GLY A 366 -6.37 10.27 23.29
C GLY A 366 -7.10 9.21 24.12
N LEU A 367 -7.81 8.29 23.45
CA LEU A 367 -8.61 7.24 24.07
C LEU A 367 -8.19 5.87 23.56
N LEU A 368 -8.27 4.87 24.42
CA LEU A 368 -7.93 3.49 24.06
C LEU A 368 -8.92 2.89 23.04
N PRO A 369 -8.47 1.95 22.17
CA PRO A 369 -9.28 1.39 21.09
C PRO A 369 -10.65 0.86 21.53
N MET A 370 -10.73 0.11 22.63
CA MET A 370 -11.98 -0.50 23.09
C MET A 370 -12.99 0.56 23.54
N LYS A 371 -12.53 1.70 24.06
CA LYS A 371 -13.40 2.79 24.53
C LYS A 371 -14.09 3.53 23.38
N ILE A 372 -13.44 3.64 22.24
CA ILE A 372 -13.95 4.35 21.05
C ILE A 372 -14.53 3.41 19.99
N GLY A 373 -14.42 2.09 20.21
CA GLY A 373 -14.91 1.09 19.27
C GLY A 373 -14.03 0.88 18.03
N ALA A 374 -12.76 1.30 18.07
CA ALA A 374 -11.80 1.16 16.98
C ALA A 374 -11.13 -0.23 17.03
N TYR A 375 -11.91 -1.28 16.79
CA TYR A 375 -11.48 -2.68 17.04
C TYR A 375 -10.50 -3.25 16.00
N ASP A 376 -10.59 -2.79 14.75
CA ASP A 376 -9.82 -3.30 13.60
C ASP A 376 -9.80 -2.26 12.47
N ASN A 377 -9.15 -2.58 11.34
CA ASN A 377 -8.99 -1.69 10.18
C ASN A 377 -10.28 -1.39 9.40
N ALA A 378 -11.43 -1.89 9.83
CA ALA A 378 -12.73 -1.56 9.24
C ALA A 378 -13.71 -1.03 10.29
N ALA A 379 -13.25 -0.65 11.47
CA ALA A 379 -14.11 -0.10 12.51
C ALA A 379 -14.18 1.43 12.38
N ALA A 380 -15.39 1.97 12.18
CA ALA A 380 -15.63 3.41 12.23
C ALA A 380 -15.72 3.87 13.69
N ILE A 381 -15.11 5.02 14.00
CA ILE A 381 -15.40 5.77 15.23
C ILE A 381 -16.49 6.80 14.96
N SER A 382 -17.24 7.17 16.01
CA SER A 382 -18.30 8.16 15.88
C SER A 382 -17.73 9.57 15.64
N SER A 383 -18.35 10.36 14.77
CA SER A 383 -17.96 11.75 14.48
C SER A 383 -18.10 12.70 15.67
N ASP A 384 -18.84 12.31 16.72
CA ASP A 384 -19.01 13.10 17.95
C ASP A 384 -17.89 12.88 18.97
N ILE A 385 -16.93 11.98 18.70
CA ILE A 385 -15.75 11.78 19.54
C ILE A 385 -14.74 12.89 19.22
N PRO A 386 -14.39 13.77 20.17
CA PRO A 386 -13.46 14.86 19.90
C PRO A 386 -12.05 14.35 19.65
N THR A 387 -11.34 15.07 18.80
CA THR A 387 -9.95 14.79 18.42
C THR A 387 -9.08 16.00 18.71
N TYR A 388 -7.75 15.88 18.67
CA TYR A 388 -6.89 17.06 18.78
C TYR A 388 -7.22 18.11 17.73
N ALA A 389 -7.65 17.71 16.52
CA ALA A 389 -8.02 18.65 15.47
C ALA A 389 -9.22 19.52 15.88
N HIS A 390 -10.23 18.94 16.55
CA HIS A 390 -11.34 19.71 17.11
C HIS A 390 -10.87 20.75 18.16
N TYR A 391 -10.01 20.34 19.10
CA TYR A 391 -9.50 21.23 20.13
C TYR A 391 -8.63 22.37 19.56
N LEU A 392 -7.76 22.06 18.60
CA LEU A 392 -6.93 23.04 17.90
C LEU A 392 -7.79 24.01 17.07
N ARG A 393 -8.76 23.50 16.32
CA ARG A 393 -9.68 24.31 15.52
C ARG A 393 -10.54 25.24 16.38
N MET A 394 -11.02 24.76 17.54
CA MET A 394 -11.71 25.58 18.54
C MET A 394 -10.81 26.73 19.05
N LYS A 395 -9.48 26.54 19.06
CA LYS A 395 -8.50 27.58 19.41
C LYS A 395 -8.06 28.43 18.22
N GLY A 396 -8.74 28.32 17.08
CA GLY A 396 -8.53 29.15 15.91
C GLY A 396 -7.34 28.74 15.05
N TYR A 397 -6.92 27.47 15.12
CA TYR A 397 -5.95 26.92 14.17
C TYR A 397 -6.64 26.48 12.88
N HIS A 398 -5.95 26.63 11.74
CA HIS A 398 -6.28 25.91 10.52
C HIS A 398 -5.75 24.48 10.62
N THR A 399 -6.64 23.52 10.89
CA THR A 399 -6.27 22.10 11.00
C THR A 399 -6.30 21.45 9.62
N ALA A 400 -5.14 21.03 9.12
CA ALA A 400 -4.98 20.42 7.81
C ALA A 400 -4.36 19.01 7.93
N LEU A 401 -4.82 18.09 7.08
CA LEU A 401 -4.28 16.73 6.95
C LEU A 401 -3.82 16.52 5.50
N ALA A 402 -2.56 16.14 5.31
CA ALA A 402 -2.06 15.55 4.08
C ALA A 402 -1.61 14.11 4.36
N GLY A 403 -2.15 13.16 3.59
CA GLY A 403 -1.79 11.76 3.69
C GLY A 403 -2.73 10.91 4.54
N LYS A 404 -2.18 9.79 5.00
CA LYS A 404 -2.93 8.66 5.56
C LYS A 404 -3.46 8.97 6.95
N MET A 405 -4.70 8.58 7.23
CA MET A 405 -5.17 8.45 8.62
C MET A 405 -6.01 7.18 8.84
N HIS A 406 -6.34 6.48 7.75
CA HIS A 406 -7.11 5.24 7.72
C HIS A 406 -8.44 5.40 8.47
N PHE A 407 -9.17 6.47 8.13
CA PHE A 407 -10.50 6.71 8.67
C PHE A 407 -11.55 5.89 7.93
N ILE A 408 -12.46 5.30 8.68
CA ILE A 408 -13.59 4.54 8.14
C ILE A 408 -14.85 5.37 8.41
N GLY A 409 -15.62 5.67 7.37
CA GLY A 409 -16.74 6.60 7.46
C GLY A 409 -16.29 8.07 7.35
N ASP A 410 -16.44 8.86 8.42
CA ASP A 410 -16.08 10.28 8.43
C ASP A 410 -14.59 10.50 8.16
N GLN A 411 -14.27 11.17 7.06
CA GLN A 411 -12.90 11.34 6.60
C GLN A 411 -12.18 12.58 7.15
N LEU A 412 -12.84 13.39 8.00
CA LEU A 412 -12.30 14.64 8.52
C LEU A 412 -12.05 14.60 10.02
N HIS A 413 -12.96 14.04 10.82
CA HIS A 413 -12.78 13.93 12.29
C HIS A 413 -12.17 15.19 12.96
N GLY A 414 -12.62 16.37 12.54
CA GLY A 414 -12.20 17.68 13.09
C GLY A 414 -11.15 18.44 12.28
N TYR A 415 -10.51 17.82 11.29
CA TYR A 415 -9.70 18.54 10.31
C TYR A 415 -10.59 19.49 9.50
N GLU A 416 -10.15 20.74 9.36
CA GLU A 416 -10.81 21.73 8.53
C GLU A 416 -10.55 21.47 7.05
N THR A 417 -9.37 20.95 6.72
CA THR A 417 -8.99 20.62 5.33
C THR A 417 -8.27 19.30 5.29
N ARG A 418 -8.62 18.45 4.34
CA ARG A 418 -7.86 17.26 3.98
C ARG A 418 -7.37 17.43 2.54
N LEU A 419 -6.08 17.22 2.31
CA LEU A 419 -5.37 17.63 1.10
C LEU A 419 -5.17 16.49 0.11
N THR A 420 -5.38 15.24 0.55
CA THR A 420 -5.28 14.02 -0.25
C THR A 420 -6.43 13.09 0.13
N SER A 421 -6.80 12.15 -0.76
CA SER A 421 -7.56 10.98 -0.32
C SER A 421 -6.73 10.13 0.66
N ASP A 422 -7.36 9.14 1.29
CA ASP A 422 -6.61 8.06 1.95
C ASP A 422 -6.08 7.06 0.91
N ILE A 423 -5.00 6.37 1.24
CA ILE A 423 -4.49 5.25 0.42
C ILE A 423 -5.28 3.96 0.67
N TYR A 424 -5.90 3.86 1.86
CA TYR A 424 -6.66 2.70 2.29
C TYR A 424 -8.17 2.95 2.30
N PRO A 425 -8.97 1.87 2.20
CA PRO A 425 -10.42 2.00 2.03
C PRO A 425 -11.07 2.71 3.23
N GLY A 426 -11.97 3.64 2.94
CA GLY A 426 -12.79 4.29 3.96
C GLY A 426 -14.00 3.48 4.42
N ASP A 427 -14.07 2.17 4.14
CA ASP A 427 -15.28 1.35 4.22
C ASP A 427 -15.16 0.11 5.15
N TYR A 428 -16.15 -0.80 5.09
CA TYR A 428 -16.23 -1.98 5.97
C TYR A 428 -15.68 -3.27 5.34
N GLY A 429 -15.04 -3.19 4.18
CA GLY A 429 -14.56 -4.36 3.44
C GLY A 429 -13.50 -5.18 4.21
N TRP A 430 -12.76 -4.54 5.11
CA TRP A 430 -11.73 -5.17 5.93
C TRP A 430 -12.22 -5.58 7.33
N ALA A 431 -13.52 -5.85 7.49
CA ALA A 431 -14.05 -6.33 8.77
C ALA A 431 -13.51 -7.73 9.11
N VAL A 432 -12.86 -7.85 10.27
CA VAL A 432 -12.38 -9.12 10.81
C VAL A 432 -13.56 -10.06 11.11
N ASN A 433 -13.32 -11.37 11.05
CA ASN A 433 -14.32 -12.39 11.35
C ASN A 433 -13.87 -13.40 12.41
N TRP A 434 -14.13 -13.11 13.69
CA TRP A 434 -13.90 -14.06 14.78
C TRP A 434 -14.88 -15.23 14.81
N ASP A 435 -15.96 -15.22 14.01
CA ASP A 435 -16.84 -16.41 13.87
C ASP A 435 -16.16 -17.53 13.07
N GLU A 436 -15.14 -17.18 12.27
CA GLU A 436 -14.34 -18.10 11.46
C GLU A 436 -12.85 -17.79 11.63
N PRO A 437 -12.28 -17.99 12.84
CA PRO A 437 -10.95 -17.50 13.19
C PRO A 437 -9.80 -18.16 12.40
N ASP A 438 -10.04 -19.34 11.83
CA ASP A 438 -9.08 -20.06 11.01
C ASP A 438 -9.16 -19.67 9.51
N THR A 439 -10.19 -18.91 9.11
CA THR A 439 -10.35 -18.45 7.72
C THR A 439 -9.51 -17.20 7.48
N ARG A 440 -8.52 -17.31 6.60
CA ARG A 440 -7.75 -16.16 6.12
C ARG A 440 -8.57 -15.35 5.12
N LEU A 441 -8.65 -14.03 5.32
CA LEU A 441 -9.27 -13.10 4.38
C LEU A 441 -8.26 -12.62 3.34
N GLU A 442 -8.71 -12.34 2.12
CA GLU A 442 -7.83 -12.03 0.97
C GLU A 442 -6.90 -10.83 1.25
N TRP A 443 -7.43 -9.79 1.89
CA TRP A 443 -6.76 -8.52 2.17
C TRP A 443 -5.77 -8.57 3.35
N TYR A 444 -5.71 -9.67 4.10
CA TYR A 444 -4.68 -9.84 5.12
C TYR A 444 -3.29 -9.80 4.48
N HIS A 445 -2.26 -9.46 5.26
CA HIS A 445 -0.88 -9.60 4.80
C HIS A 445 -0.59 -11.05 4.37
N ASN A 446 0.42 -11.23 3.50
CA ASN A 446 0.88 -12.55 3.05
C ASN A 446 2.38 -12.53 2.78
N ALA A 447 3.00 -13.67 2.48
CA ALA A 447 4.44 -13.76 2.18
C ALA A 447 4.92 -12.94 0.97
N SER A 448 4.02 -12.46 0.09
CA SER A 448 4.42 -11.80 -1.17
C SER A 448 5.25 -10.55 -0.96
N SER A 449 5.01 -9.75 0.09
CA SER A 449 5.80 -8.55 0.37
C SER A 449 7.28 -8.89 0.60
N ILE A 450 7.59 -10.06 1.18
CA ILE A 450 8.95 -10.57 1.37
C ILE A 450 9.49 -11.17 0.08
N LEU A 451 8.71 -12.05 -0.56
CA LEU A 451 9.14 -12.77 -1.76
C LEU A 451 9.43 -11.85 -2.94
N GLN A 452 8.68 -10.75 -3.07
CA GLN A 452 8.77 -9.79 -4.17
C GLN A 452 9.56 -8.53 -3.81
N ALA A 453 10.21 -8.50 -2.64
CA ALA A 453 10.94 -7.33 -2.20
C ALA A 453 12.07 -6.94 -3.18
N GLY A 454 12.35 -5.63 -3.30
CA GLY A 454 13.45 -5.15 -4.13
C GLY A 454 13.25 -3.75 -4.70
N THR A 455 13.93 -3.45 -5.81
CA THR A 455 13.82 -2.16 -6.48
C THR A 455 12.54 -2.05 -7.29
N CYS A 456 11.90 -0.88 -7.27
CA CYS A 456 10.84 -0.50 -8.19
C CYS A 456 11.07 0.92 -8.73
N VAL A 457 10.53 1.25 -9.89
CA VAL A 457 10.55 2.64 -10.39
C VAL A 457 9.43 3.45 -9.75
N ARG A 458 8.27 2.81 -9.56
CA ARG A 458 7.08 3.36 -8.90
C ARG A 458 6.32 2.25 -8.19
N SER A 459 5.58 2.64 -7.18
CA SER A 459 4.64 1.81 -6.43
C SER A 459 3.44 2.67 -6.02
N ASN A 460 2.33 2.03 -5.64
CA ASN A 460 1.16 2.74 -5.12
C ASN A 460 1.52 3.68 -3.96
N GLN A 461 2.40 3.22 -3.07
CA GLN A 461 2.85 3.98 -1.92
C GLN A 461 3.76 5.14 -2.28
N LEU A 462 4.63 4.98 -3.29
CA LEU A 462 5.52 6.06 -3.74
C LEU A 462 4.73 7.17 -4.43
N ASP A 463 3.73 6.80 -5.24
CA ASP A 463 2.86 7.78 -5.88
C ASP A 463 2.02 8.53 -4.84
N TYR A 464 1.53 7.82 -3.81
CA TYR A 464 0.81 8.43 -2.71
C TYR A 464 1.68 9.42 -1.90
N ASP A 465 2.86 8.99 -1.43
CA ASP A 465 3.73 9.84 -0.61
C ASP A 465 4.26 11.05 -1.39
N GLU A 466 4.53 10.92 -2.70
CA GLU A 466 4.87 12.08 -3.52
C GLU A 466 3.71 13.08 -3.64
N GLU A 467 2.45 12.62 -3.73
CA GLU A 467 1.30 13.53 -3.65
C GLU A 467 1.19 14.18 -2.27
N VAL A 468 1.37 13.43 -1.19
CA VAL A 468 1.37 13.96 0.19
C VAL A 468 2.42 15.05 0.34
N MET A 469 3.65 14.80 -0.13
CA MET A 469 4.75 15.76 -0.08
C MET A 469 4.47 17.00 -0.93
N TYR A 470 3.92 16.83 -2.14
CA TYR A 470 3.53 17.93 -3.00
C TYR A 470 2.46 18.81 -2.36
N ARG A 471 1.37 18.20 -1.87
CA ARG A 471 0.24 18.91 -1.26
C ARG A 471 0.64 19.62 0.04
N SER A 472 1.47 19.00 0.87
CA SER A 472 2.00 19.60 2.10
C SER A 472 2.89 20.81 1.79
N THR A 473 3.76 20.68 0.79
CA THR A 473 4.63 21.78 0.34
C THR A 473 3.80 22.94 -0.20
N GLN A 474 2.79 22.65 -1.03
CA GLN A 474 1.88 23.66 -1.57
C GLN A 474 1.10 24.38 -0.46
N PHE A 475 0.59 23.63 0.53
CA PHE A 475 -0.08 24.21 1.70
C PHE A 475 0.80 25.22 2.44
N LEU A 476 2.08 24.88 2.69
CA LEU A 476 3.01 25.79 3.38
C LEU A 476 3.30 27.05 2.56
N TYR A 477 3.41 26.94 1.23
CA TYR A 477 3.55 28.11 0.36
C TYR A 477 2.30 28.98 0.34
N ASP A 478 1.12 28.38 0.36
CA ASP A 478 -0.13 29.13 0.37
C ASP A 478 -0.35 29.83 1.73
N HIS A 479 -0.02 29.16 2.83
CA HIS A 479 -0.10 29.75 4.16
C HIS A 479 0.74 31.04 4.30
N VAL A 480 1.99 31.06 3.80
CA VAL A 480 2.82 32.28 3.89
C VAL A 480 2.34 33.41 2.98
N ARG A 481 1.53 33.11 1.96
CA ARG A 481 0.92 34.11 1.08
C ARG A 481 -0.32 34.75 1.69
N GLU A 482 -0.97 34.10 2.66
CA GLU A 482 -2.16 34.64 3.33
C GLU A 482 -1.88 35.91 4.15
N GLY A 483 -0.67 36.07 4.68
CA GLY A 483 -0.33 37.23 5.49
C GLY A 483 0.18 36.91 6.89
N PRO A 484 0.76 37.91 7.58
CA PRO A 484 1.12 37.79 9.00
C PRO A 484 -0.08 37.68 9.94
N ASP A 485 -1.28 38.04 9.46
CA ASP A 485 -2.55 37.97 10.19
C ASP A 485 -3.31 36.65 9.97
N SER A 486 -2.73 35.71 9.21
CA SER A 486 -3.32 34.39 9.02
C SER A 486 -3.43 33.64 10.35
N ARG A 487 -4.42 32.75 10.43
CA ARG A 487 -4.55 31.84 11.57
C ARG A 487 -3.31 30.92 11.60
N PRO A 488 -2.77 30.57 12.78
CA PRO A 488 -1.72 29.56 12.85
C PRO A 488 -2.25 28.23 12.29
N PHE A 489 -1.38 27.44 11.67
CA PHE A 489 -1.76 26.14 11.13
C PHE A 489 -1.38 24.99 12.08
N SER A 490 -2.13 23.90 11.99
CA SER A 490 -1.74 22.59 12.45
C SER A 490 -1.82 21.63 11.28
N LEU A 491 -0.68 21.33 10.67
CA LEU A 491 -0.57 20.46 9.51
C LEU A 491 -0.08 19.08 9.97
N THR A 492 -0.90 18.06 9.75
CA THR A 492 -0.50 16.66 9.88
C THR A 492 -0.08 16.15 8.52
N VAL A 493 1.18 15.72 8.39
CA VAL A 493 1.73 15.08 7.19
C VAL A 493 1.99 13.61 7.52
N SER A 494 1.14 12.72 7.03
CA SER A 494 1.24 11.28 7.31
C SER A 494 1.62 10.51 6.04
N LEU A 495 2.87 10.08 5.99
CA LEU A 495 3.39 9.21 4.95
C LEU A 495 2.92 7.76 5.16
N THR A 496 2.89 6.98 4.08
CA THR A 496 2.62 5.54 4.11
C THR A 496 3.89 4.71 4.19
N HIS A 497 5.05 5.19 3.72
CA HIS A 497 6.29 4.47 3.96
C HIS A 497 6.73 4.57 5.43
N PRO A 498 7.51 3.58 5.94
CA PRO A 498 8.04 2.39 5.25
C PRO A 498 7.14 1.14 5.25
N HIS A 499 5.81 1.27 5.38
CA HIS A 499 4.88 0.14 5.29
C HIS A 499 5.11 -0.70 4.01
N ASP A 500 4.82 -2.01 4.08
CA ASP A 500 4.95 -2.92 2.95
C ASP A 500 3.93 -2.64 1.82
N PRO A 501 4.17 -3.02 0.54
CA PRO A 501 5.21 -3.91 0.02
C PRO A 501 6.64 -3.36 0.16
N TYR A 502 7.60 -4.25 0.46
CA TYR A 502 9.02 -3.91 0.60
C TYR A 502 9.67 -3.63 -0.77
N THR A 503 9.28 -2.53 -1.40
CA THR A 503 9.79 -2.09 -2.69
C THR A 503 10.17 -0.63 -2.66
N ILE A 504 11.31 -0.25 -3.25
CA ILE A 504 11.80 1.13 -3.20
C ILE A 504 12.56 1.54 -4.47
N GLU A 505 12.66 2.85 -4.73
CA GLU A 505 13.46 3.39 -5.84
C GLU A 505 14.95 3.02 -5.72
N GLU A 506 15.58 2.79 -6.88
CA GLU A 506 17.01 2.43 -7.01
C GLU A 506 17.92 3.39 -6.22
N LYS A 507 17.66 4.70 -6.27
CA LYS A 507 18.46 5.70 -5.52
C LYS A 507 18.51 5.48 -4.00
N TYR A 508 17.48 4.90 -3.38
CA TYR A 508 17.47 4.61 -1.94
C TYR A 508 17.91 3.17 -1.67
N TRP A 509 17.68 2.25 -2.61
CA TRP A 509 18.21 0.90 -2.56
C TRP A 509 19.75 0.88 -2.63
N ASP A 510 20.34 1.70 -3.49
CA ASP A 510 21.78 1.79 -3.74
C ASP A 510 22.56 2.44 -2.59
N LEU A 511 21.88 3.15 -1.68
CA LEU A 511 22.48 3.61 -0.42
C LEU A 511 23.04 2.45 0.43
N TYR A 512 22.56 1.25 0.18
CA TYR A 512 22.94 0.00 0.86
C TYR A 512 23.70 -0.96 -0.08
N GLU A 513 24.23 -0.47 -1.21
CA GLU A 513 25.10 -1.27 -2.07
C GLU A 513 26.38 -1.65 -1.32
N GLY A 514 26.76 -2.94 -1.38
CA GLY A 514 27.94 -3.46 -0.67
C GLY A 514 27.80 -3.56 0.85
N VAL A 515 26.62 -3.25 1.42
CA VAL A 515 26.31 -3.46 2.84
C VAL A 515 25.79 -4.88 3.03
N ASP A 516 26.41 -5.64 3.92
CA ASP A 516 25.89 -6.93 4.36
C ASP A 516 24.75 -6.70 5.36
N ILE A 517 23.50 -6.81 4.88
CA ILE A 517 22.31 -6.52 5.67
C ILE A 517 22.16 -7.55 6.77
N ASP A 518 21.99 -7.07 8.01
CA ASP A 518 21.85 -7.93 9.18
C ASP A 518 20.62 -8.84 9.06
N LEU A 519 20.81 -10.12 9.36
CA LEU A 519 19.71 -11.05 9.60
C LEU A 519 19.03 -10.75 10.95
N PRO A 520 17.79 -11.20 11.15
CA PRO A 520 17.11 -11.06 12.44
C PRO A 520 17.93 -11.65 13.59
N LYS A 521 17.99 -10.94 14.72
CA LYS A 521 18.78 -11.34 15.90
C LYS A 521 18.14 -12.50 16.64
N VAL A 522 16.81 -12.56 16.66
CA VAL A 522 16.06 -13.63 17.31
C VAL A 522 15.42 -14.51 16.24
N ASN A 523 15.69 -15.81 16.29
CA ASN A 523 15.00 -16.80 15.49
C ASN A 523 14.41 -17.87 16.41
N ILE A 524 13.10 -18.10 16.31
CA ILE A 524 12.36 -19.06 17.13
C ILE A 524 11.63 -20.01 16.18
N PRO A 525 11.82 -21.34 16.31
CA PRO A 525 11.09 -22.32 15.50
C PRO A 525 9.57 -22.11 15.58
N LYS A 526 8.87 -22.26 14.46
CA LYS A 526 7.41 -21.97 14.32
C LYS A 526 6.57 -22.72 15.36
N GLU A 527 6.99 -23.93 15.72
CA GLU A 527 6.34 -24.81 16.69
C GLU A 527 6.56 -24.38 18.14
N GLU A 528 7.63 -23.64 18.42
CA GLU A 528 8.00 -23.16 19.75
C GLU A 528 7.44 -21.77 20.07
N GLN A 529 6.97 -21.07 19.04
CA GLN A 529 6.30 -19.77 19.14
C GLN A 529 5.14 -19.80 20.14
N ASP A 530 4.87 -18.64 20.74
CA ASP A 530 3.68 -18.45 21.55
C ASP A 530 2.39 -18.56 20.71
N PRO A 531 1.23 -18.83 21.34
CA PRO A 531 -0.02 -19.08 20.62
C PRO A 531 -0.44 -17.95 19.67
N HIS A 532 -0.18 -16.68 20.03
CA HIS A 532 -0.54 -15.53 19.20
C HIS A 532 0.37 -15.42 17.97
N SER A 533 1.68 -15.54 18.18
CA SER A 533 2.67 -15.58 17.09
C SER A 533 2.38 -16.70 16.08
N LYS A 534 1.94 -17.88 16.55
CA LYS A 534 1.49 -18.97 15.65
C LYS A 534 0.30 -18.58 14.79
N ARG A 535 -0.68 -17.87 15.36
CA ARG A 535 -1.83 -17.36 14.58
C ARG A 535 -1.38 -16.31 13.58
N LEU A 536 -0.50 -15.38 13.95
CA LEU A 536 0.09 -14.39 13.04
C LEU A 536 0.78 -15.04 11.84
N LEU A 537 1.64 -16.04 12.08
CA LEU A 537 2.30 -16.78 11.01
C LEU A 537 1.29 -17.41 10.04
N LYS A 538 0.15 -17.90 10.52
CA LYS A 538 -0.90 -18.48 9.67
C LYS A 538 -1.70 -17.42 8.92
N VAL A 539 -2.19 -16.37 9.61
CA VAL A 539 -3.02 -15.33 8.97
C VAL A 539 -2.21 -14.51 7.95
N CYS A 540 -0.90 -14.41 8.15
CA CYS A 540 0.04 -13.76 7.23
C CYS A 540 0.65 -14.71 6.20
N ASP A 541 0.16 -15.95 6.05
CA ASP A 541 0.64 -16.91 5.05
C ASP A 541 2.17 -17.19 5.12
N LEU A 542 2.72 -17.13 6.34
CA LEU A 542 4.14 -17.35 6.65
C LEU A 542 4.39 -18.76 7.22
N TRP A 543 3.36 -19.45 7.69
CA TRP A 543 3.48 -20.76 8.32
C TRP A 543 4.09 -21.80 7.37
N ASP A 544 3.58 -21.89 6.15
CA ASP A 544 4.02 -22.86 5.14
C ASP A 544 5.08 -22.30 4.17
N THR A 545 5.55 -21.06 4.43
CA THR A 545 6.57 -20.40 3.61
C THR A 545 7.91 -20.42 4.34
N GLU A 546 8.96 -20.88 3.66
CA GLU A 546 10.34 -20.78 4.11
C GLU A 546 11.07 -19.70 3.29
N PHE A 547 11.79 -18.82 3.97
CA PHE A 547 12.54 -17.74 3.33
C PHE A 547 14.04 -18.04 3.41
N SER A 548 14.74 -17.92 2.29
CA SER A 548 16.20 -17.88 2.29
C SER A 548 16.72 -16.61 2.97
N GLU A 549 17.94 -16.67 3.52
CA GLU A 549 18.62 -15.50 4.09
C GLU A 549 18.65 -14.32 3.12
N GLU A 550 18.89 -14.58 1.83
CA GLU A 550 18.90 -13.55 0.79
C GLU A 550 17.54 -12.88 0.60
N GLN A 551 16.42 -13.61 0.71
CA GLN A 551 15.08 -13.02 0.65
C GLN A 551 14.81 -12.13 1.87
N ILE A 552 15.23 -12.56 3.06
CA ILE A 552 15.10 -11.78 4.30
C ILE A 552 15.94 -10.50 4.20
N LYS A 553 17.22 -10.61 3.81
CA LYS A 553 18.12 -9.48 3.60
C LYS A 553 17.59 -8.52 2.54
N ARG A 554 17.04 -9.02 1.43
CA ARG A 554 16.42 -8.20 0.38
C ARG A 554 15.21 -7.42 0.88
N ALA A 555 14.31 -8.05 1.62
CA ALA A 555 13.16 -7.38 2.23
C ALA A 555 13.59 -6.30 3.23
N ARG A 556 14.53 -6.61 4.12
CA ARG A 556 15.10 -5.63 5.06
C ARG A 556 15.82 -4.48 4.36
N ARG A 557 16.59 -4.75 3.29
CA ARG A 557 17.24 -3.72 2.48
C ARG A 557 16.22 -2.76 1.86
N ALA A 558 15.13 -3.28 1.31
CA ALA A 558 14.09 -2.43 0.75
C ALA A 558 13.39 -1.60 1.83
N TYR A 559 13.15 -2.17 3.01
CA TYR A 559 12.66 -1.41 4.18
C TYR A 559 13.65 -0.31 4.60
N TYR A 560 14.95 -0.60 4.69
CA TYR A 560 15.97 0.42 5.03
C TYR A 560 16.00 1.55 4.00
N GLY A 561 15.91 1.22 2.71
CA GLY A 561 15.72 2.19 1.63
C GLY A 561 14.46 3.03 1.83
N ALA A 562 13.32 2.41 2.18
CA ALA A 562 12.08 3.11 2.43
C ALA A 562 12.14 4.05 3.65
N VAL A 563 12.85 3.66 4.71
CA VAL A 563 13.12 4.55 5.86
C VAL A 563 14.01 5.72 5.44
N SER A 564 14.99 5.49 4.56
CA SER A 564 15.84 6.57 4.01
C SER A 564 15.04 7.52 3.11
N TYR A 565 14.03 7.02 2.41
CA TYR A 565 13.06 7.84 1.67
C TYR A 565 12.22 8.71 2.62
N VAL A 566 11.71 8.15 3.71
CA VAL A 566 11.01 8.90 4.77
C VAL A 566 11.91 10.00 5.35
N ASP A 567 13.18 9.69 5.61
CA ASP A 567 14.17 10.67 6.07
C ASP A 567 14.35 11.84 5.09
N ASP A 568 14.46 11.55 3.79
CA ASP A 568 14.55 12.57 2.74
C ASP A 568 13.28 13.43 2.67
N CYS A 569 12.09 12.82 2.80
CA CYS A 569 10.81 13.53 2.91
C CYS A 569 10.78 14.48 4.12
N ILE A 570 11.27 14.05 5.28
CA ILE A 570 11.40 14.90 6.48
C ILE A 570 12.36 16.07 6.19
N GLY A 571 13.52 15.80 5.60
CA GLY A 571 14.49 16.83 5.20
C GLY A 571 13.88 17.88 4.28
N ARG A 572 13.14 17.45 3.25
CA ARG A 572 12.41 18.31 2.30
C ARG A 572 11.37 19.19 3.00
N LEU A 573 10.55 18.64 3.91
CA LEU A 573 9.56 19.43 4.65
C LEU A 573 10.20 20.48 5.56
N LEU A 574 11.25 20.11 6.29
CA LEU A 574 11.98 21.01 7.17
C LEU A 574 12.69 22.13 6.40
N ASP A 575 13.23 21.83 5.22
CA ASP A 575 13.80 22.83 4.31
C ASP A 575 12.74 23.80 3.76
N VAL A 576 11.54 23.31 3.45
CA VAL A 576 10.40 24.17 3.07
C VAL A 576 10.02 25.11 4.21
N LEU A 577 9.91 24.63 5.45
CA LEU A 577 9.64 25.51 6.61
C LEU A 577 10.69 26.63 6.71
N LYS A 578 11.97 26.30 6.55
CA LYS A 578 13.07 27.27 6.60
C LYS A 578 12.98 28.29 5.46
N LYS A 579 12.74 27.85 4.22
CA LYS A 579 12.55 28.73 3.05
C LYS A 579 11.33 29.65 3.21
N CYS A 580 10.29 29.17 3.86
CA CYS A 580 9.09 29.91 4.23
C CYS A 580 9.27 30.80 5.48
N LYS A 581 10.44 30.76 6.15
CA LYS A 581 10.71 31.47 7.42
C LYS A 581 9.72 31.11 8.53
N LEU A 582 9.27 29.86 8.55
CA LEU A 582 8.33 29.31 9.53
C LEU A 582 9.02 28.44 10.60
N ASP A 583 10.27 28.07 10.38
CA ASP A 583 11.02 27.10 11.20
C ASP A 583 11.22 27.55 12.65
N GLU A 584 11.37 28.85 12.91
CA GLU A 584 11.52 29.39 14.26
C GLU A 584 10.20 29.43 15.07
N ASN A 585 9.04 29.43 14.40
CA ASN A 585 7.70 29.52 15.02
C ASN A 585 6.85 28.27 14.75
N THR A 586 7.47 27.09 14.60
CA THR A 586 6.74 25.84 14.35
C THR A 586 7.19 24.76 15.33
N ILE A 587 6.25 24.22 16.10
CA ILE A 587 6.46 22.99 16.86
C ILE A 587 6.44 21.83 15.86
N VAL A 588 7.54 21.07 15.81
CA VAL A 588 7.61 19.86 14.98
C VAL A 588 7.47 18.64 15.87
N VAL A 589 6.46 17.82 15.59
CA VAL A 589 6.25 16.51 16.22
C VAL A 589 6.54 15.45 15.16
N PHE A 590 7.31 14.42 15.49
CA PHE A 590 7.54 13.26 14.63
C PHE A 590 7.19 11.97 15.37
N SER A 591 6.43 11.07 14.73
CA SER A 591 6.07 9.76 15.29
C SER A 591 5.85 8.69 14.23
N GLY A 592 5.61 7.45 14.65
CA GLY A 592 4.93 6.42 13.85
C GLY A 592 3.56 6.05 14.43
N ASP A 593 2.77 5.29 13.67
CA ASP A 593 1.50 4.69 14.14
C ASP A 593 1.71 3.30 14.75
N HIS A 594 2.61 2.49 14.20
CA HIS A 594 3.14 1.24 14.76
C HIS A 594 4.48 0.92 14.09
N GLY A 595 5.13 -0.17 14.50
CA GLY A 595 6.37 -0.67 13.93
C GLY A 595 6.20 -1.85 12.98
N ASP A 596 7.29 -2.56 12.72
CA ASP A 596 7.42 -3.76 11.88
C ASP A 596 8.41 -4.75 12.52
N MET A 597 8.07 -6.04 12.57
CA MET A 597 8.92 -7.11 13.09
C MET A 597 10.13 -7.41 12.20
N LEU A 598 10.07 -7.16 10.89
CA LEU A 598 11.18 -7.31 9.93
C LEU A 598 11.92 -8.67 10.00
N GLY A 599 11.20 -9.74 10.27
CA GLY A 599 11.74 -11.10 10.40
C GLY A 599 12.22 -11.45 11.81
N GLU A 600 12.26 -10.52 12.77
CA GLU A 600 12.56 -10.84 14.16
C GLU A 600 11.58 -11.87 14.70
N ARG A 601 12.12 -12.90 15.35
CA ARG A 601 11.36 -14.05 15.84
C ARG A 601 10.67 -14.81 14.70
N GLY A 602 11.08 -14.65 13.44
CA GLY A 602 10.38 -15.21 12.28
C GLY A 602 9.05 -14.51 11.94
N LEU A 603 8.71 -13.41 12.63
CA LEU A 603 7.50 -12.63 12.39
C LEU A 603 7.79 -11.45 11.46
N TRP A 604 6.77 -11.02 10.72
CA TRP A 604 6.81 -9.86 9.84
C TRP A 604 5.60 -8.98 10.11
N TYR A 605 5.65 -7.72 9.67
CA TYR A 605 4.57 -6.76 9.86
C TYR A 605 4.39 -6.42 11.35
N LYS A 606 3.15 -6.32 11.84
CA LYS A 606 2.79 -5.76 13.14
C LYS A 606 1.94 -6.75 13.95
N MET A 607 0.82 -6.30 14.52
CA MET A 607 -0.17 -7.14 15.19
C MET A 607 0.31 -7.88 16.44
N SER A 608 1.49 -7.54 16.96
CA SER A 608 2.05 -8.10 18.21
C SER A 608 2.58 -6.99 19.13
N TYR A 609 2.78 -7.31 20.40
CA TYR A 609 3.34 -6.39 21.41
C TYR A 609 4.85 -6.51 21.61
N PHE A 610 5.55 -7.24 20.74
CA PHE A 610 7.00 -7.22 20.71
C PHE A 610 7.52 -5.84 20.29
N GLU A 611 8.67 -5.42 20.82
CA GLU A 611 9.23 -4.06 20.71
C GLU A 611 9.22 -3.55 19.27
N SER A 612 9.64 -4.37 18.31
CA SER A 612 9.70 -3.98 16.90
C SER A 612 8.35 -3.64 16.28
N SER A 613 7.25 -4.18 16.80
CA SER A 613 5.88 -3.96 16.31
C SER A 613 5.14 -2.83 17.06
N VAL A 614 5.32 -2.69 18.37
CA VAL A 614 4.53 -1.74 19.20
C VAL A 614 5.28 -0.43 19.53
N ARG A 615 6.61 -0.43 19.53
CA ARG A 615 7.40 0.76 19.87
C ARG A 615 7.62 1.63 18.63
N VAL A 616 7.28 2.90 18.75
CA VAL A 616 7.35 3.90 17.67
C VAL A 616 8.33 5.01 18.04
N PRO A 617 8.98 5.67 17.06
CA PRO A 617 9.73 6.88 17.35
C PRO A 617 8.80 7.96 17.88
N LEU A 618 9.29 8.84 18.76
CA LEU A 618 8.59 10.06 19.13
C LEU A 618 9.58 11.17 19.46
N LEU A 619 9.50 12.27 18.69
CA LEU A 619 10.32 13.46 18.84
C LEU A 619 9.41 14.70 18.92
N VAL A 620 9.77 15.64 19.78
CA VAL A 620 9.16 16.98 19.81
C VAL A 620 10.26 18.04 19.78
N SER A 621 10.29 18.85 18.72
CA SER A 621 11.23 19.94 18.52
C SER A 621 10.51 21.28 18.58
N TYR A 622 10.85 22.09 19.57
CA TYR A 622 10.57 23.52 19.57
C TYR A 622 11.62 24.25 20.44
N PRO A 623 12.81 24.54 19.89
CA PRO A 623 13.95 25.05 20.66
C PRO A 623 13.69 26.38 21.38
N ALA A 624 12.66 27.13 20.97
CA ALA A 624 12.22 28.34 21.66
C ALA A 624 11.66 28.06 23.07
N GLN A 625 11.17 26.84 23.33
CA GLN A 625 10.52 26.47 24.59
C GLN A 625 11.14 25.23 25.25
N PHE A 626 11.63 24.27 24.47
CA PHE A 626 12.13 22.99 24.99
C PHE A 626 13.62 22.84 24.71
N THR A 627 14.38 22.49 25.75
CA THR A 627 15.80 22.16 25.61
C THR A 627 15.92 20.69 25.16
N PRO A 628 16.74 20.38 24.14
CA PRO A 628 16.92 19.00 23.68
C PRO A 628 17.44 18.09 24.79
N HIS A 629 16.78 16.96 25.01
CA HIS A 629 17.16 15.91 25.97
C HIS A 629 16.44 14.60 25.65
N ARG A 630 16.78 13.52 26.36
CA ARG A 630 16.11 12.21 26.23
C ARG A 630 15.21 11.95 27.43
N VAL A 631 14.06 11.35 27.18
CA VAL A 631 13.08 10.93 28.18
C VAL A 631 12.98 9.41 28.15
N SER A 632 13.39 8.76 29.24
CA SER A 632 13.37 7.29 29.37
C SER A 632 12.03 6.73 29.83
N ALA A 633 11.08 7.59 30.23
CA ALA A 633 9.77 7.17 30.68
C ALA A 633 8.94 6.55 29.54
N ASN A 634 8.08 5.60 29.89
CA ASN A 634 7.15 4.94 29.00
C ASN A 634 5.97 5.88 28.71
N VAL A 635 5.83 6.25 27.43
CA VAL A 635 4.78 7.17 26.95
C VAL A 635 4.03 6.55 25.78
N SER A 636 2.85 7.07 25.48
CA SER A 636 1.99 6.56 24.40
C SER A 636 1.68 7.62 23.36
N THR A 637 1.41 7.22 22.12
CA THR A 637 0.84 8.15 21.14
C THR A 637 -0.58 8.61 21.50
N LEU A 638 -1.24 7.99 22.49
CA LEU A 638 -2.45 8.53 23.15
C LEU A 638 -2.21 9.91 23.78
N ASP A 639 -0.99 10.16 24.21
CA ASP A 639 -0.59 11.38 24.91
C ASP A 639 -0.54 12.59 23.98
N ILE A 640 -0.61 12.37 22.66
CA ILE A 640 -0.57 13.43 21.65
C ILE A 640 -1.75 14.38 21.81
N LEU A 641 -3.00 13.91 21.96
CA LEU A 641 -4.14 14.82 22.12
C LEU A 641 -3.99 15.78 23.31
N PRO A 642 -3.79 15.31 24.55
CA PRO A 642 -3.65 16.21 25.69
C PRO A 642 -2.41 17.11 25.57
N THR A 643 -1.34 16.66 24.90
CA THR A 643 -0.16 17.49 24.61
C THR A 643 -0.45 18.59 23.59
N MET A 644 -1.19 18.29 22.52
CA MET A 644 -1.62 19.28 21.52
C MET A 644 -2.53 20.35 22.15
N CYS A 645 -3.40 19.96 23.08
CA CYS A 645 -4.17 20.91 23.88
C CYS A 645 -3.26 21.85 24.68
N ASP A 646 -2.22 21.31 25.31
CA ASP A 646 -1.27 22.07 26.11
C ASP A 646 -0.44 23.06 25.29
N PHE A 647 -0.01 22.67 24.08
CA PHE A 647 0.69 23.57 23.15
C PHE A 647 -0.10 24.83 22.83
N VAL A 648 -1.43 24.75 22.85
CA VAL A 648 -2.32 25.88 22.51
C VAL A 648 -3.01 26.50 23.72
N GLY A 649 -2.54 26.18 24.93
CA GLY A 649 -3.06 26.75 26.18
C GLY A 649 -4.52 26.35 26.47
N THR A 650 -4.92 25.14 26.08
CA THR A 650 -6.21 24.55 26.42
C THR A 650 -6.02 23.21 27.14
N LYS A 651 -7.09 22.69 27.74
CA LYS A 651 -7.11 21.34 28.29
C LYS A 651 -8.21 20.52 27.62
N PRO A 652 -8.09 19.18 27.57
CA PRO A 652 -9.22 18.33 27.26
C PRO A 652 -10.43 18.66 28.12
N ALA A 653 -11.63 18.52 27.57
CA ALA A 653 -12.86 18.81 28.30
C ALA A 653 -12.98 17.86 29.51
N SER A 654 -13.05 18.42 30.72
CA SER A 654 -13.01 17.64 31.98
C SER A 654 -14.22 16.74 32.22
N PHE A 655 -15.30 16.93 31.45
CA PHE A 655 -16.51 16.10 31.49
C PHE A 655 -16.49 14.97 30.46
N LEU A 656 -15.44 14.87 29.64
CA LEU A 656 -15.21 13.78 28.70
C LEU A 656 -14.08 12.88 29.22
N PRO A 657 -14.07 11.58 28.86
CA PRO A 657 -12.96 10.71 29.20
C PRO A 657 -11.68 11.17 28.49
N MET A 658 -10.53 10.84 29.08
CA MET A 658 -9.21 11.01 28.50
C MET A 658 -8.30 9.93 29.09
N ASP A 659 -7.72 9.08 28.26
CA ASP A 659 -6.78 8.04 28.70
C ASP A 659 -5.33 8.49 28.56
N GLY A 660 -5.03 9.31 27.54
CA GLY A 660 -3.72 9.93 27.37
C GLY A 660 -3.39 10.94 28.47
N VAL A 661 -2.11 11.13 28.73
CA VAL A 661 -1.58 12.08 29.70
C VAL A 661 -0.61 13.02 28.99
N SER A 662 -0.77 14.33 29.15
CA SER A 662 0.08 15.31 28.45
C SER A 662 1.57 15.05 28.69
N LEU A 663 2.36 15.11 27.62
CA LEU A 663 3.81 15.01 27.62
C LEU A 663 4.49 16.31 28.05
N LEU A 664 3.74 17.41 28.23
CA LEU A 664 4.32 18.71 28.56
C LEU A 664 5.28 18.68 29.77
N PRO A 665 5.00 17.97 30.88
CA PRO A 665 5.95 17.85 31.98
C PRO A 665 7.28 17.22 31.56
N HIS A 666 7.23 16.16 30.73
CA HIS A 666 8.42 15.53 30.16
C HIS A 666 9.17 16.49 29.24
N LEU A 667 8.46 17.20 28.36
CA LEU A 667 9.07 18.18 27.43
C LEU A 667 9.79 19.33 28.14
N GLN A 668 9.30 19.71 29.32
CA GLN A 668 9.85 20.79 30.14
C GLN A 668 10.90 20.31 31.16
N ASP A 669 11.15 18.99 31.24
CA ASP A 669 12.00 18.38 32.26
C ASP A 669 11.57 18.79 33.69
N VAL A 670 10.26 18.69 33.97
CA VAL A 670 9.68 18.98 35.29
C VAL A 670 8.88 17.79 35.84
N PRO A 671 8.72 17.68 37.18
CA PRO A 671 7.90 16.62 37.76
C PRO A 671 6.46 16.62 37.26
N GLY A 672 5.84 15.44 37.21
CA GLY A 672 4.45 15.26 36.81
C GLY A 672 4.24 14.46 35.52
N GLY A 673 5.32 14.00 34.88
CA GLY A 673 5.24 13.03 33.78
C GLY A 673 4.85 11.62 34.27
N HIS A 674 4.29 10.83 33.37
CA HIS A 674 3.89 9.43 33.62
C HIS A 674 4.90 8.43 33.01
N ASP A 675 4.82 7.17 33.43
CA ASP A 675 5.71 6.07 33.03
C ASP A 675 4.93 4.75 32.83
N GLU A 676 3.67 4.85 32.37
CA GLU A 676 2.82 3.68 32.14
C GLU A 676 2.05 3.79 30.82
N VAL A 677 2.09 2.72 30.04
CA VAL A 677 1.33 2.59 28.80
C VAL A 677 0.42 1.39 28.84
N PHE A 678 -0.79 1.59 28.32
CA PHE A 678 -1.73 0.52 27.97
C PHE A 678 -1.85 0.43 26.45
N ALA A 679 -1.98 -0.79 25.93
CA ALA A 679 -2.34 -1.02 24.54
C ALA A 679 -3.35 -2.16 24.42
N GLU A 680 -4.22 -2.08 23.41
CA GLU A 680 -5.35 -2.98 23.20
C GLU A 680 -5.40 -3.45 21.74
N TYR A 681 -5.61 -4.75 21.51
CA TYR A 681 -5.64 -5.34 20.18
C TYR A 681 -6.72 -6.41 20.04
N THR A 682 -7.54 -6.27 19.00
CA THR A 682 -8.65 -7.18 18.65
C THR A 682 -8.76 -7.44 17.15
N GLY A 683 -7.68 -7.16 16.40
CA GLY A 683 -7.66 -7.31 14.95
C GLY A 683 -7.42 -8.75 14.49
N GLU A 684 -6.89 -8.89 13.28
CA GLU A 684 -6.47 -10.15 12.70
C GLU A 684 -5.47 -10.93 13.57
N GLY A 685 -5.48 -12.26 13.46
CA GLY A 685 -4.61 -13.12 14.27
C GLY A 685 -4.97 -13.22 15.75
N THR A 686 -6.00 -12.52 16.23
CA THR A 686 -6.56 -12.70 17.58
C THR A 686 -7.90 -13.42 17.53
N VAL A 687 -8.26 -14.09 18.63
CA VAL A 687 -9.58 -14.76 18.84
C VAL A 687 -10.27 -14.30 20.13
N ARG A 688 -9.51 -13.59 20.96
CA ARG A 688 -9.89 -12.94 22.21
C ARG A 688 -9.03 -11.67 22.34
N PRO A 689 -9.46 -10.66 23.10
CA PRO A 689 -8.71 -9.41 23.25
C PRO A 689 -7.31 -9.65 23.84
N LEU A 690 -6.30 -9.08 23.19
CA LEU A 690 -4.90 -9.12 23.58
C LEU A 690 -4.51 -7.73 24.11
N MET A 691 -4.09 -7.66 25.38
CA MET A 691 -3.79 -6.40 26.07
C MET A 691 -2.34 -6.34 26.54
N MET A 692 -1.79 -5.12 26.60
CA MET A 692 -0.45 -4.85 27.10
C MET A 692 -0.48 -3.82 28.23
N ILE A 693 0.35 -4.03 29.25
CA ILE A 693 0.77 -3.01 30.22
C ILE A 693 2.29 -2.88 30.16
N ARG A 694 2.80 -1.68 29.95
CA ARG A 694 4.23 -1.36 29.94
C ARG A 694 4.50 -0.33 31.04
N ARG A 695 5.34 -0.68 32.03
CA ARG A 695 5.68 0.20 33.15
C ARG A 695 7.10 -0.06 33.68
N GLY A 696 7.88 0.98 33.91
CA GLY A 696 9.27 0.86 34.34
C GLY A 696 10.10 0.04 33.37
N LYS A 697 10.65 -1.11 33.81
CA LYS A 697 11.34 -2.08 32.95
C LYS A 697 10.47 -3.24 32.46
N TRP A 698 9.25 -3.37 32.99
CA TRP A 698 8.40 -4.53 32.74
C TRP A 698 7.48 -4.29 31.55
N LYS A 699 7.27 -5.36 30.77
CA LYS A 699 6.20 -5.46 29.79
C LYS A 699 5.39 -6.71 30.06
N TYR A 700 4.11 -6.52 30.35
CA TYR A 700 3.15 -7.58 30.60
C TYR A 700 2.14 -7.62 29.45
N VAL A 701 1.89 -8.82 28.93
CA VAL A 701 0.93 -9.07 27.86
C VAL A 701 -0.04 -10.15 28.33
N THR A 702 -1.33 -10.01 28.05
CA THR A 702 -2.31 -11.03 28.40
C THR A 702 -3.41 -11.16 27.37
N CYS A 703 -3.83 -12.40 27.12
CA CYS A 703 -5.01 -12.74 26.36
C CYS A 703 -5.67 -13.96 27.02
N PRO A 704 -7.00 -13.95 27.27
CA PRO A 704 -7.69 -15.08 27.87
C PRO A 704 -7.53 -16.42 27.13
N ALA A 705 -7.27 -16.38 25.81
CA ALA A 705 -7.05 -17.58 25.02
C ALA A 705 -5.60 -18.10 25.05
N ASP A 706 -4.63 -17.25 25.40
CA ASP A 706 -3.20 -17.53 25.23
C ASP A 706 -2.45 -17.64 26.55
N GLY A 707 -3.01 -17.08 27.64
CA GLY A 707 -2.32 -16.85 28.89
C GLY A 707 -1.57 -15.52 28.90
N SER A 708 -0.79 -15.32 29.96
CA SER A 708 -0.04 -14.09 30.19
C SER A 708 1.45 -14.30 29.94
N GLN A 709 2.12 -13.25 29.49
CA GLN A 709 3.56 -13.17 29.28
C GLN A 709 4.13 -12.00 30.08
N LEU A 710 5.36 -12.15 30.57
CA LEU A 710 6.06 -11.08 31.27
C LEU A 710 7.52 -11.01 30.84
N TYR A 711 7.98 -9.82 30.46
CA TYR A 711 9.36 -9.56 30.04
C TYR A 711 9.99 -8.44 30.90
N ASP A 712 11.28 -8.60 31.21
CA ASP A 712 12.14 -7.55 31.77
C ASP A 712 12.95 -6.94 30.63
N LEU A 713 12.54 -5.78 30.11
CA LEU A 713 13.16 -5.18 28.92
C LEU A 713 14.52 -4.52 29.19
N GLU A 714 14.90 -4.35 30.47
CA GLU A 714 16.25 -3.88 30.81
C GLU A 714 17.26 -5.03 30.74
N ALA A 715 16.86 -6.22 31.22
CA ALA A 715 17.70 -7.42 31.18
C ALA A 715 17.59 -8.20 29.86
N ASP A 716 16.43 -8.15 29.20
CA ASP A 716 16.08 -8.89 27.99
C ASP A 716 15.37 -7.97 26.98
N PRO A 717 16.11 -7.03 26.34
CA PRO A 717 15.54 -6.08 25.38
C PRO A 717 15.02 -6.75 24.09
N LEU A 718 15.36 -8.02 23.85
CA LEU A 718 14.92 -8.80 22.69
C LEU A 718 13.73 -9.73 23.01
N GLU A 719 13.27 -9.74 24.27
CA GLU A 719 12.09 -10.47 24.74
C GLU A 719 12.17 -11.98 24.47
N VAL A 720 13.35 -12.56 24.59
CA VAL A 720 13.58 -13.98 24.33
C VAL A 720 13.02 -14.83 25.48
N THR A 721 13.07 -14.32 26.71
CA THR A 721 12.70 -15.05 27.92
C THR A 721 11.36 -14.55 28.47
N ASP A 722 10.29 -15.28 28.17
CA ASP A 722 9.03 -15.13 28.91
C ASP A 722 9.20 -15.65 30.35
N LEU A 723 9.12 -14.73 31.31
CA LEU A 723 9.32 -15.00 32.74
C LEU A 723 8.20 -15.87 33.34
N VAL A 724 7.02 -15.89 32.70
CA VAL A 724 5.93 -16.80 33.08
C VAL A 724 6.29 -18.22 32.65
N LYS A 725 6.61 -18.41 31.37
CA LYS A 725 6.92 -19.74 30.79
C LYS A 725 8.22 -20.34 31.34
N SER A 726 9.22 -19.54 31.68
CA SER A 726 10.48 -20.00 32.28
C SER A 726 10.35 -20.44 33.75
N GLY A 727 9.22 -20.15 34.40
CA GLY A 727 9.00 -20.46 35.82
C GLY A 727 9.64 -19.45 36.78
N ALA A 728 10.18 -18.33 36.28
CA ALA A 728 10.79 -17.28 37.09
C ALA A 728 9.77 -16.65 38.06
N VAL A 729 8.50 -16.50 37.62
CA VAL A 729 7.39 -16.04 38.49
C VAL A 729 7.19 -16.92 39.73
N ALA A 730 7.50 -18.22 39.68
CA ALA A 730 7.34 -19.12 40.82
C ALA A 730 8.56 -19.12 41.77
N THR A 731 9.72 -18.64 41.30
CA THR A 731 11.01 -18.80 41.98
C THR A 731 11.63 -17.49 42.44
N ASP A 732 11.29 -16.36 41.82
CA ASP A 732 11.74 -15.02 42.20
C ASP A 732 10.56 -14.18 42.70
N GLU A 733 10.62 -13.79 43.99
CA GLU A 733 9.56 -13.05 44.66
C GLU A 733 9.32 -11.65 44.07
N LYS A 734 10.34 -10.98 43.52
CA LYS A 734 10.17 -9.67 42.89
C LYS A 734 9.44 -9.79 41.55
N ILE A 735 9.80 -10.80 40.76
CA ILE A 735 9.13 -11.10 39.48
C ILE A 735 7.69 -11.50 39.75
N LYS A 736 7.46 -12.32 40.79
CA LYS A 736 6.12 -12.71 41.22
C LYS A 736 5.25 -11.51 41.60
N GLN A 737 5.76 -10.61 42.43
CA GLN A 737 5.02 -9.41 42.85
C GLN A 737 4.70 -8.49 41.67
N ALA A 738 5.63 -8.32 40.72
CA ALA A 738 5.38 -7.57 39.50
C ALA A 738 4.27 -8.23 38.67
N PHE A 739 4.37 -9.54 38.43
CA PHE A 739 3.37 -10.31 37.68
C PHE A 739 1.97 -10.23 38.31
N GLU A 740 1.85 -10.51 39.62
CA GLU A 740 0.57 -10.47 40.33
C GLU A 740 -0.04 -9.05 40.34
N GLY A 741 0.81 -8.02 40.42
CA GLY A 741 0.40 -6.62 40.31
C GLY A 741 -0.21 -6.30 38.93
N PHE A 742 0.45 -6.71 37.84
CA PHE A 742 -0.07 -6.53 36.49
C PHE A 742 -1.33 -7.35 36.23
N GLU A 743 -1.39 -8.60 36.68
CA GLU A 743 -2.59 -9.45 36.60
C GLU A 743 -3.80 -8.81 37.30
N ALA A 744 -3.60 -8.28 38.51
CA ALA A 744 -4.66 -7.61 39.26
C ALA A 744 -5.10 -6.33 38.56
N GLN A 745 -4.16 -5.55 38.05
CA GLN A 745 -4.46 -4.32 37.30
C GLN A 745 -5.20 -4.62 35.99
N ALA A 746 -4.79 -5.64 35.25
CA ALA A 746 -5.44 -6.06 34.01
C ALA A 746 -6.89 -6.49 34.26
N LYS A 747 -7.14 -7.30 35.30
CA LYS A 747 -8.50 -7.72 35.71
C LYS A 747 -9.37 -6.55 36.17
N ALA A 748 -8.78 -5.53 36.77
CA ALA A 748 -9.51 -4.33 37.20
C ALA A 748 -9.83 -3.39 36.03
N LYS A 749 -8.95 -3.32 35.02
CA LYS A 749 -9.07 -2.41 33.87
C LYS A 749 -9.96 -2.97 32.76
N TRP A 750 -9.86 -4.27 32.48
CA TRP A 750 -10.50 -4.90 31.32
C TRP A 750 -11.49 -5.99 31.74
N ASP A 751 -12.75 -5.81 31.35
CA ASP A 751 -13.73 -6.89 31.30
C ASP A 751 -13.59 -7.61 29.95
N PHE A 752 -12.74 -8.64 29.91
CA PHE A 752 -12.44 -9.37 28.68
C PHE A 752 -13.67 -10.02 28.04
N ASP A 753 -14.67 -10.45 28.83
CA ASP A 753 -15.87 -11.08 28.31
C ASP A 753 -16.83 -10.05 27.70
N ALA A 754 -17.00 -8.90 28.36
CA ALA A 754 -17.75 -7.79 27.80
C ALA A 754 -17.12 -7.29 26.49
N ILE A 755 -15.80 -7.05 26.48
CA ILE A 755 -15.06 -6.61 25.30
C ILE A 755 -15.21 -7.64 24.17
N THR A 756 -15.05 -8.93 24.47
CA THR A 756 -15.21 -9.98 23.44
C THR A 756 -16.61 -9.95 22.82
N LYS A 757 -17.65 -9.78 23.64
CA LYS A 757 -19.04 -9.70 23.17
C LYS A 757 -19.24 -8.47 22.27
N GLU A 758 -18.66 -7.33 22.62
CA GLU A 758 -18.72 -6.09 21.83
C GLU A 758 -18.00 -6.21 20.49
N VAL A 759 -16.81 -6.82 20.47
CA VAL A 759 -16.05 -7.10 19.24
C VAL A 759 -16.85 -7.99 18.29
N PHE A 760 -17.37 -9.12 18.78
CA PHE A 760 -18.23 -10.00 17.98
C PHE A 760 -19.43 -9.25 17.41
N GLN A 761 -20.09 -8.43 18.25
CA GLN A 761 -21.24 -7.66 17.81
C GLN A 761 -20.85 -6.63 16.73
N SER A 762 -19.75 -5.92 16.91
CA SER A 762 -19.23 -4.93 15.95
C SER A 762 -18.91 -5.57 14.61
N GLN A 763 -18.12 -6.65 14.62
CA GLN A 763 -17.72 -7.39 13.42
C GLN A 763 -18.95 -7.92 12.65
N ARG A 764 -19.87 -8.61 13.34
CA ARG A 764 -21.10 -9.15 12.72
C ARG A 764 -21.98 -8.04 12.11
N LYS A 765 -22.16 -6.92 12.81
CA LYS A 765 -22.91 -5.76 12.30
C LYS A 765 -22.27 -5.21 11.03
N ARG A 766 -20.96 -4.98 11.04
CA ARG A 766 -20.25 -4.39 9.90
C ARG A 766 -20.25 -5.31 8.69
N ARG A 767 -20.08 -6.63 8.86
CA ARG A 767 -20.21 -7.60 7.75
C ARG A 767 -21.62 -7.64 7.15
N LEU A 768 -22.67 -7.52 7.96
CA LEU A 768 -24.05 -7.41 7.47
C LEU A 768 -24.25 -6.11 6.67
N VAL A 769 -23.79 -4.97 7.22
CA VAL A 769 -23.89 -3.66 6.56
C VAL A 769 -23.10 -3.66 5.25
N TRP A 770 -21.87 -4.18 5.26
CA TRP A 770 -21.02 -4.30 4.09
C TRP A 770 -21.71 -5.10 2.97
N SER A 771 -22.23 -6.29 3.31
CA SER A 771 -22.98 -7.13 2.37
C SER A 771 -24.15 -6.41 1.70
N ALA A 772 -24.77 -5.45 2.39
CA ALA A 772 -25.84 -4.62 1.87
C ALA A 772 -25.31 -3.44 1.01
N LEU A 773 -24.25 -2.75 1.47
CA LEU A 773 -23.64 -1.61 0.76
C LEU A 773 -22.99 -2.01 -0.58
N THR A 774 -22.61 -3.29 -0.74
CA THR A 774 -22.12 -3.82 -2.01
C THR A 774 -23.24 -4.18 -3.00
N GLN A 775 -24.52 -4.04 -2.63
CA GLN A 775 -25.65 -4.25 -3.53
C GLN A 775 -26.07 -2.93 -4.20
N GLY A 776 -26.33 -2.98 -5.51
CA GLY A 776 -26.82 -1.82 -6.26
C GLY A 776 -25.73 -0.78 -6.54
N LYS A 777 -26.06 0.51 -6.40
CA LYS A 777 -25.13 1.61 -6.71
C LYS A 777 -24.15 1.83 -5.54
N TRP A 778 -22.88 1.53 -5.79
CA TRP A 778 -21.79 1.85 -4.87
C TRP A 778 -21.72 3.36 -4.56
N THR A 779 -21.60 3.69 -3.28
CA THR A 779 -21.33 5.05 -2.78
C THR A 779 -20.09 4.97 -1.91
N SER A 780 -18.99 5.54 -2.40
CA SER A 780 -17.72 5.58 -1.68
C SER A 780 -17.78 6.58 -0.51
N TRP A 781 -17.09 6.24 0.58
CA TRP A 781 -16.80 7.14 1.70
C TRP A 781 -15.39 7.73 1.63
N ASP A 782 -14.64 7.42 0.58
CA ASP A 782 -13.30 7.97 0.37
C ASP A 782 -13.37 9.48 0.18
N PHE A 783 -12.38 10.18 0.70
CA PHE A 783 -12.33 11.63 0.63
C PHE A 783 -11.89 12.10 -0.76
N ASP A 784 -12.65 13.00 -1.37
CA ASP A 784 -12.29 13.64 -2.63
C ASP A 784 -11.78 15.06 -2.36
N PRO A 785 -10.45 15.32 -2.46
CA PRO A 785 -9.91 16.65 -2.23
C PRO A 785 -10.44 17.67 -3.24
N ILE A 786 -10.85 18.84 -2.75
CA ILE A 786 -11.35 19.91 -3.60
C ILE A 786 -10.17 20.52 -4.38
N ASP A 787 -10.14 20.30 -5.70
CA ASP A 787 -9.20 20.90 -6.63
C ASP A 787 -9.95 21.68 -7.73
N ASP A 788 -10.55 22.81 -7.36
CA ASP A 788 -11.35 23.59 -8.30
C ASP A 788 -10.46 24.45 -9.21
N GLY A 789 -10.25 23.96 -10.43
CA GLY A 789 -9.55 24.71 -11.46
C GLY A 789 -10.17 26.08 -11.75
N ARG A 790 -11.45 26.35 -11.46
CA ARG A 790 -12.05 27.66 -11.77
C ARG A 790 -11.51 28.81 -10.93
N GLU A 791 -10.96 28.51 -9.75
CA GLU A 791 -10.46 29.50 -8.79
C GLU A 791 -8.92 29.56 -8.73
N LYS A 792 -8.22 28.67 -9.42
CA LYS A 792 -6.74 28.58 -9.39
C LYS A 792 -6.08 29.43 -10.47
N TYR A 793 -4.89 29.97 -10.18
CA TYR A 793 -4.05 30.68 -11.15
C TYR A 793 -4.76 31.88 -11.80
N ILE A 794 -4.38 32.22 -13.04
CA ILE A 794 -4.92 33.39 -13.76
C ILE A 794 -6.33 33.11 -14.26
N ARG A 795 -7.31 33.87 -13.78
CA ARG A 795 -8.69 33.84 -14.26
C ARG A 795 -9.10 35.24 -14.68
N SER A 796 -9.85 35.38 -15.78
CA SER A 796 -10.17 36.69 -16.37
C SER A 796 -10.98 37.64 -15.47
N HIS A 797 -11.50 37.14 -14.35
CA HIS A 797 -12.21 37.93 -13.33
C HIS A 797 -11.31 38.39 -12.17
N ILE A 798 -10.01 38.05 -12.19
CA ILE A 798 -9.00 38.44 -11.19
C ILE A 798 -8.01 39.41 -11.85
N PRO A 799 -7.77 40.61 -11.29
CA PRO A 799 -6.72 41.50 -11.80
C PRO A 799 -5.35 40.81 -11.79
N LEU A 800 -4.67 40.81 -12.94
CA LEU A 800 -3.43 40.05 -13.15
C LEU A 800 -2.31 40.48 -12.20
N ASP A 801 -2.05 41.78 -12.11
CA ASP A 801 -0.95 42.31 -11.30
C ASP A 801 -1.17 42.06 -9.80
N ASP A 802 -2.44 42.12 -9.35
CA ASP A 802 -2.80 41.83 -7.96
C ASP A 802 -2.66 40.34 -7.65
N LEU A 803 -3.01 39.46 -8.60
CA LEU A 803 -2.79 38.02 -8.46
C LEU A 803 -1.31 37.69 -8.35
N GLU A 804 -0.49 38.15 -9.31
CA GLU A 804 0.95 37.88 -9.33
C GLU A 804 1.64 38.41 -8.07
N ARG A 805 1.19 39.57 -7.58
CA ARG A 805 1.67 40.13 -6.32
C ARG A 805 1.30 39.28 -5.10
N ARG A 806 0.05 38.81 -5.00
CA ARG A 806 -0.41 37.93 -3.90
C ARG A 806 0.21 36.53 -3.95
N ALA A 807 0.52 36.02 -5.14
CA ALA A 807 1.13 34.71 -5.34
C ALA A 807 2.65 34.69 -5.07
N ARG A 808 3.29 35.86 -4.97
CA ARG A 808 4.74 35.97 -4.76
C ARG A 808 5.12 35.93 -3.28
N PHE A 809 6.06 35.05 -2.92
CA PHE A 809 6.74 35.04 -1.64
C PHE A 809 8.27 34.88 -1.85
N PRO A 810 9.13 35.62 -1.13
CA PRO A 810 8.78 36.76 -0.28
C PRO A 810 8.25 37.94 -1.10
N ALA A 811 7.38 38.74 -0.49
CA ALA A 811 6.96 40.01 -1.07
C ALA A 811 8.16 40.97 -1.18
N VAL A 812 8.19 41.76 -2.24
CA VAL A 812 9.26 42.74 -2.48
C VAL A 812 8.70 44.12 -2.83
N ASP A 813 9.52 45.14 -2.63
CA ASP A 813 9.24 46.50 -3.07
C ASP A 813 9.53 46.70 -4.57
N ALA A 814 9.31 47.93 -5.06
CA ALA A 814 9.57 48.32 -6.44
C ALA A 814 11.04 48.14 -6.90
N PHE A 815 11.97 47.96 -5.96
CA PHE A 815 13.40 47.74 -6.23
C PHE A 815 13.80 46.26 -6.07
N GLY A 816 12.83 45.38 -5.82
CA GLY A 816 13.07 43.94 -5.64
C GLY A 816 13.61 43.55 -4.26
N ARG A 817 13.56 44.45 -3.27
CA ARG A 817 14.03 44.17 -1.90
C ARG A 817 12.89 43.58 -1.08
N GLU A 818 13.16 42.56 -0.28
CA GLU A 818 12.15 41.94 0.59
C GLU A 818 11.55 42.95 1.57
N THR A 819 10.22 43.04 1.62
CA THR A 819 9.53 44.04 2.44
C THR A 819 9.10 43.54 3.82
N GLY A 820 9.17 42.22 4.08
CA GLY A 820 8.70 41.61 5.34
C GLY A 820 7.18 41.70 5.59
N SER A 821 6.46 42.57 4.88
CA SER A 821 5.01 42.75 4.88
C SER A 821 4.38 42.04 3.68
N VAL A 822 3.27 41.33 3.88
CA VAL A 822 2.38 40.94 2.79
C VAL A 822 1.73 42.20 2.23
N ILE A 823 1.69 42.31 0.91
CA ILE A 823 1.13 43.49 0.26
C ILE A 823 -0.39 43.34 0.28
N VAL A 824 -1.03 43.91 1.29
CA VAL A 824 -2.48 44.15 1.30
C VAL A 824 -2.72 45.29 0.33
N THR A 825 -3.25 45.00 -0.85
CA THR A 825 -3.78 46.04 -1.73
C THR A 825 -5.15 46.44 -1.19
N ASP A 826 -5.24 47.58 -0.50
CA ASP A 826 -6.49 48.31 -0.46
C ASP A 826 -6.89 48.61 -1.90
N GLN A 827 -8.11 48.22 -2.29
CA GLN A 827 -8.73 48.75 -3.50
C GLN A 827 -8.92 50.26 -3.32
N ALA A 828 -7.95 51.07 -3.74
CA ALA A 828 -8.14 52.48 -4.04
C ALA A 828 -6.94 53.03 -4.83
N GLY A 829 -6.99 52.85 -6.15
CA GLY A 829 -6.14 53.54 -7.11
C GLY A 829 -6.86 53.52 -8.45
N SER A 830 -8.01 54.20 -8.55
CA SER A 830 -8.08 55.40 -9.37
C SER A 830 -6.96 55.45 -10.42
N HIS A 831 -7.29 55.01 -11.63
CA HIS A 831 -7.01 55.91 -12.74
C HIS A 831 -7.71 57.23 -12.42
N GLY A 832 -6.86 58.19 -12.04
CA GLY A 832 -7.17 59.56 -11.65
C GLY A 832 -5.92 60.36 -12.02
N GLN A 833 -5.74 60.98 -13.20
CA GLN A 833 -6.71 61.56 -14.16
C GLN A 833 -8.14 61.07 -14.14
#